data_AF-A0A3E2DHJ4-F1
#
_entry.id   AF-A0A3E2DHJ4-F1
#
_cell.length_a   1.000
_cell.length_b   1.000
_cell.length_c   1.000
_cell.angle_alpha   90.00
_cell.angle_beta   90.00
_cell.angle_gamma   90.00
#
_symmetry.space_group_name_H-M   'P 1'
#
loop_
_entity.id
_entity.type
_entity.pdbx_description
1 polymer ?
#
loop_
_entity_poly.entity_id
_entity_poly.type
_entity_poly.pdbx_seq_one_letter_code
_entity_poly.pdbx_strand_id
1 'polypeptide(L)'
;MNHHHDDKHLSPDELEDVRHRGDEELARLSFSRRSILQVGMAAAANAMVTGFALQGAQAAAAPNKDSIDPDKLLWLIGDHHVHTQWSYDAKYRIKDQLDAAEYFGCDWVVFTEHSNFVHADPGVFNSHKEIEAERKARKNLLIFQGLEWYIPAAEHGTVFVTGKNEAKILRAFELAYDGKLNGWEKPKVGSPEEAEQERMAAAGIAWLGKQKAEGKIDDVLVLANHPMRLGIDSPDEFRLWHDADPHVMIGMEGAPGAQGYPYGRNVGNGDMRGEYTHDPREDSYPGYKAEHMRPYGGWDWLTATVGGFWDSMLAEGRRFYITANSDAHLASWHTWRLGDYPKKPEYDNAKNENVQMKLLGGRRPHPIDTATGEVAGDLLIKNPDGSVGISGDLLRSPEDAKLYKDAQKVRAEIDAKTPEGEEPKYPEPLIDPQGGSDFWPGQFTRIHAGATERSYTAVMDALRAGRVWASHGQLIKSFIAKVSANGRVVTLGDTIEASKGGKITVELTIETATEPVKSIKMSPKEPKATDPTVGVEWVPELAFVDIIGGPITGPVADRETLRAPETRVLHTFKTKGQKGKLVLTHEFKDLKEDFYIRFRGSDGKRTGAGYHGADVDPHGPIMHDGTARAGNPWVDTWFYANPVFVKVVDPASPSSSPSATPSMAPSQPASRKPTPTTAPTADPGESSPPVKRPKLPNTGN
;
A
#
# COMPACT_ATOMS: atom_id res chain seq x y z
N MET A 1 -13.20 -11.20 -19.66
CA MET A 1 -13.62 -12.03 -18.51
C MET A 1 -13.63 -11.09 -17.33
N ASN A 2 -14.79 -10.90 -16.68
CA ASN A 2 -14.89 -10.06 -15.50
C ASN A 2 -14.02 -10.66 -14.40
N HIS A 3 -13.14 -9.85 -13.81
CA HIS A 3 -12.22 -10.22 -12.73
C HIS A 3 -12.93 -10.51 -11.39
N HIS A 4 -14.26 -10.40 -11.32
CA HIS A 4 -15.03 -10.58 -10.09
C HIS A 4 -15.28 -12.06 -9.77
N HIS A 5 -14.33 -12.68 -9.10
CA HIS A 5 -14.50 -13.97 -8.41
C HIS A 5 -14.69 -13.80 -6.89
N ASP A 6 -14.61 -12.58 -6.37
CA ASP A 6 -14.68 -12.26 -4.93
C ASP A 6 -16.08 -12.24 -4.31
N ASP A 7 -17.14 -12.49 -5.08
CA ASP A 7 -18.52 -12.39 -4.56
C ASP A 7 -19.17 -13.75 -4.24
N LYS A 8 -18.44 -14.87 -4.33
CA LYS A 8 -18.97 -16.18 -3.91
C LYS A 8 -18.78 -16.41 -2.41
N HIS A 9 -19.84 -16.13 -1.65
CA HIS A 9 -19.93 -16.58 -0.26
C HIS A 9 -20.09 -18.09 -0.17
N LEU A 10 -19.40 -18.69 0.79
CA LEU A 10 -19.59 -20.08 1.16
C LEU A 10 -20.95 -20.29 1.80
N SER A 11 -21.60 -21.41 1.48
CA SER A 11 -22.75 -21.89 2.25
C SER A 11 -22.35 -22.26 3.69
N PRO A 12 -23.30 -22.30 4.64
CA PRO A 12 -23.01 -22.71 6.02
C PRO A 12 -22.31 -24.07 6.12
N ASP A 13 -22.71 -25.06 5.32
CA ASP A 13 -22.11 -26.39 5.31
C ASP A 13 -20.66 -26.36 4.76
N GLU A 14 -20.40 -25.52 3.75
CA GLU A 14 -19.04 -25.33 3.22
C GLU A 14 -18.13 -24.62 4.23
N LEU A 15 -18.66 -23.64 4.97
CA LEU A 15 -17.93 -22.99 6.06
C LEU A 15 -17.59 -23.96 7.18
N GLU A 16 -18.51 -24.85 7.55
CA GLU A 16 -18.27 -25.88 8.56
C GLU A 16 -17.17 -26.87 8.12
N ASP A 17 -17.24 -27.37 6.88
CA ASP A 17 -16.20 -28.24 6.31
C ASP A 17 -14.83 -27.55 6.27
N VAL A 18 -14.78 -26.30 5.81
CA VAL A 18 -13.54 -25.50 5.76
C VAL A 18 -12.95 -25.34 7.15
N ARG A 19 -13.76 -24.99 8.14
CA ARG A 19 -13.30 -24.81 9.53
C ARG A 19 -12.81 -26.12 10.12
N HIS A 20 -13.52 -27.23 9.90
CA HIS A 20 -13.11 -28.55 10.37
C HIS A 20 -11.74 -28.94 9.79
N ARG A 21 -11.56 -28.87 8.48
CA ARG A 21 -10.27 -29.14 7.82
C ARG A 21 -9.18 -28.18 8.28
N GLY A 22 -9.54 -26.91 8.50
CA GLY A 22 -8.64 -25.91 9.07
C GLY A 22 -8.17 -26.25 10.48
N ASP A 23 -9.05 -26.78 11.33
CA ASP A 23 -8.70 -27.16 12.70
C ASP A 23 -7.80 -28.40 12.74
N GLU A 24 -8.03 -29.38 11.87
CA GLU A 24 -7.12 -30.53 11.68
C GLU A 24 -5.72 -30.08 11.26
N GLU A 25 -5.65 -29.11 10.33
CA GLU A 25 -4.39 -28.56 9.86
C GLU A 25 -3.69 -27.72 10.93
N LEU A 26 -4.41 -26.88 11.67
CA LEU A 26 -3.86 -26.16 12.82
C LEU A 26 -3.26 -27.14 13.83
N ALA A 27 -3.94 -28.25 14.13
CA ALA A 27 -3.42 -29.28 15.02
C ALA A 27 -2.13 -29.90 14.48
N ARG A 28 -2.03 -30.17 13.16
CA ARG A 28 -0.80 -30.63 12.49
C ARG A 28 0.35 -29.62 12.63
N LEU A 29 0.04 -28.34 12.60
CA LEU A 29 0.99 -27.24 12.82
C LEU A 29 1.27 -26.97 14.31
N SER A 30 0.75 -27.78 15.23
CA SER A 30 0.88 -27.59 16.68
C SER A 30 0.23 -26.31 17.20
N PHE A 31 -0.89 -25.91 16.59
CA PHE A 31 -1.76 -24.83 17.03
C PHE A 31 -3.16 -25.37 17.38
N SER A 32 -3.94 -24.54 18.07
CA SER A 32 -5.40 -24.71 18.13
C SER A 32 -6.06 -23.37 17.82
N ARG A 33 -7.14 -23.38 17.05
CA ARG A 33 -7.90 -22.16 16.72
C ARG A 33 -8.31 -21.40 17.97
N ARG A 34 -8.88 -22.12 18.95
CA ARG A 34 -9.27 -21.55 20.25
C ARG A 34 -8.12 -20.82 20.94
N SER A 35 -6.94 -21.44 21.00
CA SER A 35 -5.77 -20.81 21.63
C SER A 35 -5.29 -19.59 20.84
N ILE A 36 -5.27 -19.65 19.51
CA ILE A 36 -4.89 -18.51 18.66
C ILE A 36 -5.82 -17.32 18.92
N LEU A 37 -7.14 -17.55 18.84
CA LEU A 37 -8.15 -16.52 19.04
C LEU A 37 -8.10 -15.93 20.46
N GLN A 38 -7.99 -16.78 21.48
CA GLN A 38 -7.86 -16.31 22.88
C GLN A 38 -6.61 -15.44 23.07
N VAL A 39 -5.49 -15.82 22.45
CA VAL A 39 -4.25 -15.07 22.53
C VAL A 39 -4.36 -13.73 21.81
N GLY A 40 -4.93 -13.70 20.60
CA GLY A 40 -5.13 -12.46 19.85
C GLY A 40 -6.07 -11.49 20.58
N MET A 41 -7.20 -11.98 21.07
CA MET A 41 -8.17 -11.18 21.83
C MET A 41 -7.57 -10.61 23.12
N ALA A 42 -6.80 -11.41 23.86
CA ALA A 42 -6.11 -10.93 25.07
C ALA A 42 -5.03 -9.88 24.74
N ALA A 43 -4.31 -10.05 23.64
CA ALA A 43 -3.31 -9.09 23.18
C ALA A 43 -3.96 -7.76 22.75
N ALA A 44 -5.04 -7.81 21.97
CA ALA A 44 -5.79 -6.64 21.53
C ALA A 44 -6.42 -5.88 22.72
N ALA A 45 -7.00 -6.59 23.69
CA ALA A 45 -7.54 -5.97 24.91
C ALA A 45 -6.46 -5.24 25.72
N ASN A 46 -5.28 -5.86 25.86
CA ASN A 46 -4.14 -5.21 26.53
C ASN A 46 -3.67 -3.98 25.76
N ALA A 47 -3.55 -4.06 24.44
CA ALA A 47 -3.15 -2.95 23.58
C ALA A 47 -4.08 -1.74 23.75
N MET A 48 -5.40 -1.97 23.74
CA MET A 48 -6.40 -0.92 23.99
C MET A 48 -6.22 -0.27 25.38
N VAL A 49 -6.08 -1.06 26.44
CA VAL A 49 -5.91 -0.54 27.82
C VAL A 49 -4.62 0.27 27.95
N THR A 50 -3.51 -0.22 27.39
CA THR A 50 -2.24 0.51 27.38
C THR A 50 -2.28 1.74 26.48
N GLY A 51 -3.02 1.69 25.36
CA GLY A 51 -3.24 2.81 24.45
C GLY A 51 -3.94 3.97 25.15
N PHE A 52 -5.01 3.70 25.91
CA PHE A 52 -5.68 4.71 26.73
C PHE A 52 -4.81 5.26 27.87
N ALA A 53 -3.93 4.43 28.47
CA ALA A 53 -3.03 4.87 29.54
C ALA A 53 -1.81 5.68 29.03
N LEU A 54 -1.31 5.36 27.84
CA LEU A 54 -0.18 6.04 27.18
C LEU A 54 -0.60 7.28 26.38
N GLN A 55 -1.88 7.39 25.99
CA GLN A 55 -2.46 8.61 25.40
C GLN A 55 -2.35 9.84 26.34
N GLY A 56 -2.24 9.61 27.66
CA GLY A 56 -2.03 10.67 28.66
C GLY A 56 -0.56 11.05 28.94
N ALA A 57 0.42 10.29 28.42
CA ALA A 57 1.85 10.51 28.71
C ALA A 57 2.75 10.10 27.54
N GLN A 58 3.04 11.05 26.62
CA GLN A 58 4.15 11.04 25.64
C GLN A 58 4.25 9.81 24.69
N ALA A 59 4.29 9.90 23.37
CA ALA A 59 3.91 10.85 22.34
C ALA A 59 4.00 10.00 21.05
N ALA A 60 2.89 9.79 20.36
CA ALA A 60 2.96 9.41 18.96
C ALA A 60 3.64 10.61 18.25
N ALA A 61 4.82 10.38 17.65
CA ALA A 61 5.89 11.37 17.35
C ALA A 61 6.97 11.63 18.42
N ALA A 62 7.30 10.67 19.29
CA ALA A 62 8.54 10.76 20.08
C ALA A 62 9.79 10.71 19.17
N PRO A 63 10.88 11.46 19.50
CA PRO A 63 12.14 11.39 18.77
C PRO A 63 12.72 9.98 18.82
N ASN A 64 13.19 9.50 17.68
CA ASN A 64 13.94 8.25 17.63
C ASN A 64 15.29 8.45 18.35
N LYS A 65 15.68 7.49 19.19
CA LYS A 65 16.88 7.63 20.04
C LYS A 65 18.18 7.59 19.23
N ASP A 66 18.16 6.89 18.10
CA ASP A 66 19.31 6.78 17.20
C ASP A 66 19.06 7.64 15.96
N SER A 67 19.77 8.77 15.84
CA SER A 67 19.68 9.60 14.65
C SER A 67 20.33 8.88 13.47
N ILE A 68 19.54 8.52 12.47
CA ILE A 68 20.04 7.94 11.23
C ILE A 68 20.48 9.09 10.32
N ASP A 69 21.68 8.96 9.75
CA ASP A 69 22.22 9.91 8.77
C ASP A 69 21.46 9.74 7.44
N PRO A 70 20.66 10.72 7.00
CA PRO A 70 19.84 10.59 5.79
C PRO A 70 20.66 10.34 4.52
N ASP A 71 21.93 10.79 4.49
CA ASP A 71 22.82 10.60 3.33
C ASP A 71 23.40 9.18 3.25
N LYS A 72 23.28 8.38 4.32
CA LYS A 72 23.80 6.99 4.39
C LYS A 72 22.72 5.93 4.17
N LEU A 73 21.47 6.34 3.97
CA LEU A 73 20.38 5.42 3.68
C LEU A 73 20.55 4.80 2.29
N LEU A 74 20.31 3.49 2.21
CA LEU A 74 20.13 2.77 0.96
C LEU A 74 18.64 2.81 0.60
N TRP A 75 18.29 3.55 -0.44
CA TRP A 75 16.92 3.61 -0.95
C TRP A 75 16.64 2.39 -1.83
N LEU A 76 16.16 1.31 -1.20
CA LEU A 76 15.88 0.04 -1.86
C LEU A 76 14.50 0.07 -2.51
N ILE A 77 14.47 -0.20 -3.81
CA ILE A 77 13.24 -0.25 -4.60
C ILE A 77 12.50 -1.54 -4.31
N GLY A 78 11.19 -1.51 -4.12
CA GLY A 78 10.45 -2.76 -4.06
C GLY A 78 8.96 -2.65 -4.25
N ASP A 79 8.34 -3.81 -4.06
CA ASP A 79 6.93 -4.06 -4.26
C ASP A 79 6.44 -5.06 -3.21
N HIS A 80 5.40 -4.69 -2.47
CA HIS A 80 4.89 -5.53 -1.38
C HIS A 80 3.62 -6.31 -1.73
N HIS A 81 3.11 -6.22 -2.95
CA HIS A 81 1.84 -6.84 -3.33
C HIS A 81 1.93 -7.41 -4.75
N VAL A 82 2.33 -8.69 -4.83
CA VAL A 82 2.60 -9.38 -6.10
C VAL A 82 2.01 -10.78 -6.05
N HIS A 83 1.29 -11.16 -7.11
CA HIS A 83 0.62 -12.44 -7.24
C HIS A 83 1.27 -13.31 -8.31
N THR A 84 1.08 -14.61 -8.18
CA THR A 84 1.59 -15.60 -9.12
C THR A 84 0.53 -16.65 -9.42
N GLN A 85 0.88 -17.67 -10.21
CA GLN A 85 0.03 -18.85 -10.42
C GLN A 85 -0.43 -19.54 -9.12
N TRP A 86 0.12 -19.17 -7.96
CA TRP A 86 -0.33 -19.64 -6.63
C TRP A 86 -1.62 -18.93 -6.16
N SER A 87 -1.98 -17.79 -6.77
CA SER A 87 -3.30 -17.17 -6.70
C SER A 87 -4.19 -17.63 -7.87
N TYR A 88 -5.50 -17.54 -7.67
CA TYR A 88 -6.50 -18.07 -8.59
C TYR A 88 -6.79 -17.15 -9.80
N ASP A 89 -6.31 -15.92 -9.75
CA ASP A 89 -6.52 -14.81 -10.69
C ASP A 89 -5.24 -14.32 -11.35
N ALA A 90 -4.07 -14.71 -10.85
CA ALA A 90 -2.78 -14.48 -11.49
C ALA A 90 -2.31 -15.69 -12.33
N LYS A 91 -1.27 -15.50 -13.16
CA LYS A 91 -0.77 -16.54 -14.10
C LYS A 91 0.73 -16.78 -14.12
N TYR A 92 1.51 -15.80 -13.69
CA TYR A 92 2.97 -15.86 -13.84
C TYR A 92 3.59 -16.78 -12.81
N ARG A 93 4.70 -17.43 -13.15
CA ARG A 93 5.48 -18.20 -12.15
C ARG A 93 6.17 -17.21 -11.20
N ILE A 94 6.54 -17.68 -10.00
CA ILE A 94 7.40 -16.91 -9.08
C ILE A 94 8.64 -16.39 -9.82
N LYS A 95 9.32 -17.25 -10.57
CA LYS A 95 10.49 -16.88 -11.37
C LYS A 95 10.20 -15.75 -12.37
N ASP A 96 9.05 -15.75 -13.03
CA ASP A 96 8.70 -14.73 -14.03
C ASP A 96 8.55 -13.36 -13.36
N GLN A 97 7.85 -13.29 -12.22
CA GLN A 97 7.70 -12.05 -11.48
C GLN A 97 9.05 -11.53 -10.96
N LEU A 98 9.93 -12.41 -10.48
CA LEU A 98 11.27 -12.02 -10.01
C LEU A 98 12.16 -11.56 -11.17
N ASP A 99 12.09 -12.22 -12.32
CA ASP A 99 12.77 -11.82 -13.55
C ASP A 99 12.33 -10.41 -13.99
N ALA A 100 11.02 -10.13 -13.97
CA ALA A 100 10.48 -8.81 -14.28
C ALA A 100 10.92 -7.77 -13.23
N ALA A 101 10.84 -8.11 -11.94
CA ALA A 101 11.24 -7.24 -10.85
C ALA A 101 12.71 -6.82 -10.96
N GLU A 102 13.63 -7.75 -11.21
CA GLU A 102 15.05 -7.43 -11.42
C GLU A 102 15.26 -6.60 -12.70
N TYR A 103 14.55 -6.92 -13.78
CA TYR A 103 14.60 -6.15 -15.02
C TYR A 103 14.18 -4.68 -14.82
N PHE A 104 13.19 -4.43 -13.96
CA PHE A 104 12.74 -3.09 -13.61
C PHE A 104 13.41 -2.50 -12.36
N GLY A 105 14.43 -3.15 -11.81
CA GLY A 105 15.32 -2.61 -10.78
C GLY A 105 14.79 -2.72 -9.35
N CYS A 106 13.86 -3.63 -9.05
CA CYS A 106 13.48 -3.95 -7.68
C CYS A 106 14.64 -4.60 -6.92
N ASP A 107 14.80 -4.20 -5.67
CA ASP A 107 15.72 -4.74 -4.68
C ASP A 107 15.04 -5.72 -3.73
N TRP A 108 13.71 -5.63 -3.60
CA TRP A 108 12.90 -6.54 -2.80
C TRP A 108 11.49 -6.70 -3.37
N VAL A 109 10.91 -7.89 -3.17
CA VAL A 109 9.54 -8.24 -3.58
C VAL A 109 8.87 -9.08 -2.49
N VAL A 110 7.58 -8.86 -2.25
CA VAL A 110 6.74 -9.71 -1.41
C VAL A 110 5.72 -10.42 -2.30
N PHE A 111 5.64 -11.74 -2.19
CA PHE A 111 4.53 -12.50 -2.77
C PHE A 111 3.38 -12.59 -1.78
N THR A 112 2.22 -12.08 -2.17
CA THR A 112 1.03 -11.92 -1.31
C THR A 112 -0.15 -12.63 -1.93
N GLU A 113 -0.02 -13.94 -2.13
CA GLU A 113 -1.10 -14.69 -2.76
C GLU A 113 -2.40 -14.57 -1.95
N HIS A 114 -3.56 -14.62 -2.63
CA HIS A 114 -4.85 -14.59 -1.95
C HIS A 114 -4.96 -15.75 -0.97
N SER A 115 -5.43 -15.44 0.25
CA SER A 115 -5.75 -16.36 1.34
C SER A 115 -7.00 -17.22 1.04
N ASN A 116 -7.00 -17.88 -0.11
CA ASN A 116 -8.10 -18.74 -0.52
C ASN A 116 -7.83 -20.21 -0.15
N PHE A 117 -8.83 -21.07 -0.36
CA PHE A 117 -8.76 -22.49 0.02
C PHE A 117 -7.66 -23.31 -0.66
N VAL A 118 -7.10 -22.83 -1.78
CA VAL A 118 -6.06 -23.55 -2.55
C VAL A 118 -4.66 -23.07 -2.19
N HIS A 119 -4.49 -21.77 -1.90
CA HIS A 119 -3.25 -21.24 -1.35
C HIS A 119 -3.04 -21.77 0.07
N ALA A 120 -4.11 -21.74 0.87
CA ALA A 120 -4.18 -22.29 2.20
C ALA A 120 -3.48 -23.66 2.34
N ASP A 121 -3.89 -24.68 1.59
CA ASP A 121 -3.24 -25.99 1.62
C ASP A 121 -3.37 -26.69 0.26
N PRO A 122 -2.26 -27.05 -0.43
CA PRO A 122 -0.85 -26.98 -0.01
C PRO A 122 -0.06 -25.77 -0.57
N GLY A 123 -0.75 -24.78 -1.13
CA GLY A 123 -0.14 -23.66 -1.86
C GLY A 123 0.96 -22.91 -1.10
N VAL A 124 0.70 -22.48 0.13
CA VAL A 124 1.62 -21.67 0.95
C VAL A 124 2.94 -22.40 1.21
N PHE A 125 2.92 -23.72 1.41
CA PHE A 125 4.13 -24.51 1.64
C PHE A 125 4.87 -24.83 0.34
N ASN A 126 4.16 -24.97 -0.78
CA ASN A 126 4.78 -25.25 -2.07
C ASN A 126 5.38 -23.97 -2.68
N SER A 127 4.67 -22.84 -2.61
CA SER A 127 5.21 -21.52 -2.97
C SER A 127 6.41 -21.16 -2.09
N HIS A 128 6.38 -21.47 -0.78
CA HIS A 128 7.54 -21.26 0.10
C HIS A 128 8.79 -22.00 -0.39
N LYS A 129 8.66 -23.27 -0.83
CA LYS A 129 9.81 -24.03 -1.36
C LYS A 129 10.40 -23.40 -2.62
N GLU A 130 9.55 -22.87 -3.50
CA GLU A 130 10.00 -22.12 -4.69
C GLU A 130 10.70 -20.82 -4.28
N ILE A 131 10.13 -20.07 -3.33
CA ILE A 131 10.74 -18.85 -2.77
C ILE A 131 12.11 -19.17 -2.15
N GLU A 132 12.25 -20.24 -1.38
CA GLU A 132 13.54 -20.66 -0.81
C GLU A 132 14.58 -21.00 -1.89
N ALA A 133 14.15 -21.60 -3.00
CA ALA A 133 15.04 -21.88 -4.13
C ALA A 133 15.50 -20.58 -4.81
N GLU A 134 14.59 -19.63 -5.02
CA GLU A 134 14.89 -18.34 -5.62
C GLU A 134 15.77 -17.46 -4.71
N ARG A 135 15.57 -17.48 -3.38
CA ARG A 135 16.49 -16.83 -2.40
C ARG A 135 17.91 -17.39 -2.49
N LYS A 136 18.05 -18.68 -2.86
CA LYS A 136 19.36 -19.30 -3.08
C LYS A 136 19.98 -18.84 -4.41
N ALA A 137 19.17 -18.68 -5.46
CA ALA A 137 19.60 -18.29 -6.79
C ALA A 137 19.90 -16.78 -6.94
N ARG A 138 19.12 -15.91 -6.28
CA ARG A 138 19.19 -14.44 -6.42
C ARG A 138 19.72 -13.81 -5.14
N LYS A 139 21.00 -13.46 -5.13
CA LYS A 139 21.67 -12.91 -3.93
C LYS A 139 21.43 -11.43 -3.71
N ASN A 140 21.03 -10.70 -4.74
CA ASN A 140 20.83 -9.26 -4.69
C ASN A 140 19.37 -8.86 -4.51
N LEU A 141 18.43 -9.80 -4.66
CA LEU A 141 17.00 -9.58 -4.50
C LEU A 141 16.52 -10.19 -3.17
N LEU A 142 15.89 -9.39 -2.33
CA LEU A 142 15.25 -9.86 -1.10
C LEU A 142 13.83 -10.34 -1.43
N ILE A 143 13.52 -11.60 -1.14
CA ILE A 143 12.26 -12.22 -1.56
C ILE A 143 11.48 -12.59 -0.31
N PHE A 144 10.40 -11.88 -0.02
CA PHE A 144 9.55 -12.12 1.13
C PHE A 144 8.38 -13.03 0.75
N GLN A 145 7.95 -13.86 1.69
CA GLN A 145 6.65 -14.51 1.61
C GLN A 145 5.67 -13.74 2.48
N GLY A 146 4.51 -13.46 1.91
CA GLY A 146 3.39 -12.87 2.59
C GLY A 146 2.08 -13.53 2.19
N LEU A 147 1.03 -12.75 2.33
CA LEU A 147 -0.35 -13.09 2.13
C LEU A 147 -1.12 -11.82 1.81
N GLU A 148 -2.04 -11.87 0.85
CA GLU A 148 -3.12 -10.90 0.80
C GLU A 148 -4.27 -11.44 1.65
N TRP A 149 -4.44 -10.84 2.82
CA TRP A 149 -5.40 -11.20 3.85
C TRP A 149 -6.75 -10.57 3.52
N TYR A 150 -7.82 -11.36 3.48
CA TYR A 150 -9.18 -10.79 3.53
C TYR A 150 -9.42 -10.31 4.97
N ILE A 151 -9.33 -9.01 5.21
CA ILE A 151 -9.47 -8.47 6.56
C ILE A 151 -10.93 -8.70 7.00
N PRO A 152 -11.19 -9.27 8.19
CA PRO A 152 -12.55 -9.39 8.70
C PRO A 152 -13.27 -8.03 8.75
N ALA A 153 -14.49 -7.98 8.22
CA ALA A 153 -15.36 -6.81 8.02
C ALA A 153 -14.85 -5.74 7.04
N ALA A 154 -13.75 -6.00 6.33
CA ALA A 154 -13.07 -5.00 5.51
C ALA A 154 -12.64 -5.58 4.16
N GLU A 155 -11.86 -4.82 3.40
CA GLU A 155 -11.29 -5.26 2.14
C GLU A 155 -10.06 -6.16 2.35
N HIS A 156 -8.93 -5.90 1.69
CA HIS A 156 -7.75 -6.74 1.83
C HIS A 156 -6.61 -6.04 2.56
N GLY A 157 -5.63 -6.81 3.00
CA GLY A 157 -4.38 -6.29 3.54
C GLY A 157 -3.18 -7.15 3.21
N THR A 158 -2.07 -6.51 2.91
CA THR A 158 -0.77 -7.16 2.79
C THR A 158 -0.32 -7.58 4.20
N VAL A 159 -0.04 -8.87 4.39
CA VAL A 159 0.65 -9.40 5.58
C VAL A 159 1.93 -10.09 5.12
N PHE A 160 3.08 -9.73 5.67
CA PHE A 160 4.31 -10.45 5.36
C PHE A 160 5.24 -10.55 6.56
N VAL A 161 5.97 -11.66 6.59
CA VAL A 161 6.77 -12.08 7.73
C VAL A 161 8.17 -12.47 7.30
N THR A 162 9.10 -12.49 8.25
CA THR A 162 10.45 -13.04 8.05
C THR A 162 10.83 -14.03 9.14
N GLY A 163 11.71 -14.97 8.81
CA GLY A 163 12.31 -15.92 9.75
C GLY A 163 12.06 -17.38 9.41
N LYS A 164 12.43 -18.29 10.31
CA LYS A 164 12.41 -19.75 10.00
C LYS A 164 11.02 -20.37 9.92
N ASN A 165 10.00 -19.70 10.47
CA ASN A 165 8.64 -20.22 10.56
C ASN A 165 7.64 -19.44 9.68
N GLU A 166 8.11 -18.68 8.68
CA GLU A 166 7.28 -17.83 7.80
C GLU A 166 6.00 -18.55 7.31
N ALA A 167 6.15 -19.61 6.52
CA ALA A 167 5.01 -20.36 5.97
C ALA A 167 4.10 -20.96 7.05
N LYS A 168 4.67 -21.43 8.16
CA LYS A 168 3.91 -22.01 9.28
C LYS A 168 3.04 -20.96 9.97
N ILE A 169 3.58 -19.76 10.22
CA ILE A 169 2.86 -18.67 10.89
C ILE A 169 1.82 -18.07 9.96
N LEU A 170 2.16 -17.81 8.69
CA LEU A 170 1.20 -17.36 7.68
C LEU A 170 0.04 -18.34 7.57
N ARG A 171 0.32 -19.65 7.49
CA ARG A 171 -0.72 -20.67 7.43
C ARG A 171 -1.64 -20.68 8.64
N ALA A 172 -1.06 -20.57 9.84
CA ALA A 172 -1.84 -20.53 11.07
C ALA A 172 -2.69 -19.26 11.17
N PHE A 173 -2.17 -18.13 10.69
CA PHE A 173 -2.87 -16.86 10.60
C PHE A 173 -4.05 -16.93 9.64
N GLU A 174 -3.83 -17.37 8.40
CA GLU A 174 -4.88 -17.57 7.38
C GLU A 174 -6.04 -18.37 7.96
N LEU A 175 -5.75 -19.55 8.51
CA LEU A 175 -6.79 -20.43 9.02
C LEU A 175 -7.61 -19.80 10.14
N ALA A 176 -6.97 -19.02 11.01
CA ALA A 176 -7.60 -18.45 12.19
C ALA A 176 -8.31 -17.12 11.96
N TYR A 177 -7.78 -16.26 11.09
CA TYR A 177 -8.17 -14.85 10.96
C TYR A 177 -8.56 -14.41 9.55
N ASP A 178 -8.37 -15.24 8.52
CA ASP A 178 -8.77 -14.82 7.18
C ASP A 178 -10.29 -14.70 7.03
N GLY A 179 -10.74 -13.57 6.51
CA GLY A 179 -12.15 -13.24 6.35
C GLY A 179 -12.88 -14.22 5.46
N LYS A 180 -12.29 -14.63 4.34
CA LYS A 180 -12.91 -15.54 3.37
C LYS A 180 -12.97 -16.97 3.89
N LEU A 181 -11.91 -17.44 4.54
CA LEU A 181 -11.88 -18.77 5.16
C LEU A 181 -12.81 -18.89 6.37
N ASN A 182 -13.16 -17.76 7.01
CA ASN A 182 -13.99 -17.75 8.21
C ASN A 182 -15.41 -17.17 7.99
N GLY A 183 -15.73 -16.67 6.80
CA GLY A 183 -17.04 -16.08 6.47
C GLY A 183 -17.28 -14.73 7.14
N TRP A 184 -16.25 -13.89 7.18
CA TRP A 184 -16.21 -12.59 7.86
C TRP A 184 -15.94 -11.41 6.91
N GLU A 185 -16.18 -11.52 5.60
CA GLU A 185 -15.75 -10.48 4.64
C GLU A 185 -16.64 -9.23 4.64
N LYS A 186 -17.96 -9.40 4.47
CA LYS A 186 -18.89 -8.31 4.17
C LYS A 186 -20.14 -8.39 5.07
N PRO A 187 -20.00 -8.20 6.40
CA PRO A 187 -21.14 -8.19 7.29
C PRO A 187 -22.07 -7.02 6.95
N LYS A 188 -23.31 -7.09 7.45
CA LYS A 188 -24.23 -5.96 7.30
C LYS A 188 -23.75 -4.80 8.18
N VAL A 189 -23.70 -3.59 7.62
CA VAL A 189 -23.33 -2.37 8.36
C VAL A 189 -24.24 -2.14 9.57
N GLY A 190 -23.63 -1.83 10.71
CA GLY A 190 -24.23 -1.63 12.02
C GLY A 190 -24.67 -2.91 12.74
N SER A 191 -24.29 -4.09 12.24
CA SER A 191 -24.69 -5.38 12.84
C SER A 191 -23.79 -5.79 14.01
N PRO A 192 -24.30 -6.61 14.96
CA PRO A 192 -23.44 -7.22 15.98
C PRO A 192 -22.32 -8.08 15.39
N GLU A 193 -22.55 -8.68 14.22
CA GLU A 193 -21.57 -9.48 13.47
C GLU A 193 -20.42 -8.62 12.97
N GLU A 194 -20.69 -7.44 12.39
CA GLU A 194 -19.66 -6.48 11.97
C GLU A 194 -18.74 -6.13 13.15
N ALA A 195 -19.31 -5.69 14.27
CA ALA A 195 -18.52 -5.33 15.46
C ALA A 195 -17.67 -6.50 16.01
N GLU A 196 -18.12 -7.75 15.87
CA GLU A 196 -17.30 -8.92 16.25
C GLU A 196 -16.19 -9.19 15.24
N GLN A 197 -16.45 -9.01 13.95
CA GLN A 197 -15.48 -9.24 12.89
C GLN A 197 -14.38 -8.17 12.91
N GLU A 198 -14.71 -6.90 13.12
CA GLU A 198 -13.72 -5.83 13.36
C GLU A 198 -12.78 -6.15 14.54
N ARG A 199 -13.34 -6.73 15.63
CA ARG A 199 -12.53 -7.21 16.77
C ARG A 199 -11.61 -8.37 16.38
N MET A 200 -12.05 -9.26 15.48
CA MET A 200 -11.21 -10.35 14.96
C MET A 200 -10.07 -9.82 14.09
N ALA A 201 -10.30 -8.77 13.30
CA ALA A 201 -9.23 -8.10 12.55
C ALA A 201 -8.16 -7.54 13.50
N ALA A 202 -8.58 -6.77 14.53
CA ALA A 202 -7.67 -6.26 15.55
C ALA A 202 -6.92 -7.39 16.30
N ALA A 203 -7.63 -8.47 16.66
CA ALA A 203 -7.03 -9.62 17.33
C ALA A 203 -5.98 -10.34 16.45
N GLY A 204 -6.22 -10.43 15.14
CA GLY A 204 -5.25 -10.98 14.18
C GLY A 204 -3.96 -10.19 14.16
N ILE A 205 -4.05 -8.86 14.05
CA ILE A 205 -2.89 -7.95 14.08
C ILE A 205 -2.12 -8.11 15.39
N ALA A 206 -2.80 -8.06 16.54
CA ALA A 206 -2.17 -8.22 17.85
C ALA A 206 -1.54 -9.62 18.03
N TRP A 207 -2.14 -10.67 17.46
CA TRP A 207 -1.58 -12.01 17.48
C TRP A 207 -0.27 -12.10 16.70
N LEU A 208 -0.17 -11.47 15.53
CA LEU A 208 1.06 -11.38 14.73
C LEU A 208 2.16 -10.64 15.50
N GLY A 209 1.83 -9.50 16.13
CA GLY A 209 2.75 -8.76 17.01
C GLY A 209 3.30 -9.63 18.13
N LYS A 210 2.46 -10.47 18.73
CA LYS A 210 2.90 -11.44 19.73
C LYS A 210 3.81 -12.53 19.15
N GLN A 211 3.57 -13.02 17.94
CA GLN A 211 4.46 -14.00 17.30
C GLN A 211 5.87 -13.44 17.13
N LYS A 212 5.98 -12.15 16.74
CA LYS A 212 7.25 -11.42 16.69
C LYS A 212 7.86 -11.26 18.10
N ALA A 213 7.09 -10.79 19.07
CA ALA A 213 7.59 -10.54 20.43
C ALA A 213 8.11 -11.80 21.13
N GLU A 214 7.54 -12.97 20.82
CA GLU A 214 7.98 -14.28 21.33
C GLU A 214 9.10 -14.94 20.50
N GLY A 215 9.60 -14.27 19.46
CA GLY A 215 10.65 -14.77 18.58
C GLY A 215 10.25 -15.99 17.75
N LYS A 216 8.95 -16.15 17.45
CA LYS A 216 8.45 -17.21 16.56
C LYS A 216 8.75 -16.90 15.09
N ILE A 217 8.76 -15.61 14.78
CA ILE A 217 9.20 -15.00 13.52
C ILE A 217 10.15 -13.86 13.88
N ASP A 218 11.01 -13.48 12.94
CA ASP A 218 11.98 -12.40 13.13
C ASP A 218 11.26 -11.05 13.04
N ASP A 219 10.33 -10.91 12.09
CA ASP A 219 9.54 -9.69 11.93
C ASP A 219 8.21 -9.91 11.18
N VAL A 220 7.29 -8.95 11.29
CA VAL A 220 5.98 -8.90 10.61
C VAL A 220 5.54 -7.46 10.34
N LEU A 221 4.85 -7.26 9.22
CA LEU A 221 4.17 -6.02 8.84
C LEU A 221 2.79 -6.31 8.23
N VAL A 222 1.87 -5.38 8.46
CA VAL A 222 0.52 -5.34 7.91
C VAL A 222 0.24 -3.95 7.32
N LEU A 223 -0.33 -3.92 6.12
CA LEU A 223 -0.78 -2.73 5.39
C LEU A 223 -2.16 -3.02 4.80
N ALA A 224 -3.13 -2.12 4.95
CA ALA A 224 -4.41 -2.25 4.22
C ALA A 224 -4.18 -2.01 2.72
N ASN A 225 -4.77 -2.84 1.88
CA ASN A 225 -4.67 -2.74 0.42
C ASN A 225 -5.95 -2.14 -0.16
N HIS A 226 -5.80 -1.45 -1.29
CA HIS A 226 -6.86 -0.79 -2.05
C HIS A 226 -8.05 -0.25 -1.22
N PRO A 227 -7.81 0.58 -0.17
CA PRO A 227 -8.79 0.93 0.88
C PRO A 227 -10.16 1.41 0.41
N MET A 228 -10.17 2.24 -0.65
CA MET A 228 -11.39 2.87 -1.14
C MET A 228 -12.00 2.15 -2.35
N ARG A 229 -11.46 1.01 -2.80
CA ARG A 229 -11.98 0.31 -3.99
C ARG A 229 -13.42 -0.11 -3.78
N LEU A 230 -13.73 -0.72 -2.64
CA LEU A 230 -15.10 -1.09 -2.24
C LEU A 230 -15.70 -0.13 -1.21
N GLY A 231 -14.88 0.72 -0.58
CA GLY A 231 -15.32 1.69 0.42
C GLY A 231 -15.95 1.01 1.63
N ILE A 232 -15.41 -0.16 2.02
CA ILE A 232 -15.87 -0.93 3.19
C ILE A 232 -15.14 -0.42 4.42
N ASP A 233 -13.82 -0.28 4.33
CA ASP A 233 -12.93 0.10 5.43
C ASP A 233 -13.31 1.47 6.03
N SER A 234 -13.83 1.46 7.26
CA SER A 234 -14.22 2.66 7.96
C SER A 234 -13.02 3.41 8.57
N PRO A 235 -13.11 4.73 8.78
CA PRO A 235 -12.05 5.49 9.47
C PRO A 235 -11.78 5.01 10.90
N ASP A 236 -12.79 4.46 11.59
CA ASP A 236 -12.61 3.87 12.92
C ASP A 236 -11.80 2.57 12.86
N GLU A 237 -12.06 1.71 11.87
CA GLU A 237 -11.34 0.44 11.69
C GLU A 237 -9.85 0.65 11.46
N PHE A 238 -9.44 1.60 10.62
CA PHE A 238 -8.01 1.93 10.47
C PHE A 238 -7.35 2.32 11.79
N ARG A 239 -8.06 3.09 12.63
CA ARG A 239 -7.58 3.46 13.97
C ARG A 239 -7.54 2.25 14.89
N LEU A 240 -8.55 1.40 14.85
CA LEU A 240 -8.64 0.16 15.62
C LEU A 240 -7.49 -0.80 15.27
N TRP A 241 -7.21 -1.00 13.98
CA TRP A 241 -6.12 -1.85 13.49
C TRP A 241 -4.76 -1.31 13.92
N HIS A 242 -4.53 0.00 13.81
CA HIS A 242 -3.31 0.63 14.27
C HIS A 242 -3.19 0.64 15.82
N ASP A 243 -4.30 0.76 16.55
CA ASP A 243 -4.33 0.68 18.01
C ASP A 243 -4.05 -0.76 18.51
N ALA A 244 -4.36 -1.78 17.72
CA ALA A 244 -4.11 -3.18 18.05
C ALA A 244 -2.61 -3.50 18.14
N ASP A 245 -1.81 -3.01 17.18
CA ASP A 245 -0.35 -2.97 17.27
C ASP A 245 0.24 -2.00 16.21
N PRO A 246 0.70 -0.80 16.60
CA PRO A 246 1.23 0.21 15.67
C PRO A 246 2.62 -0.11 15.13
N HIS A 247 3.28 -1.17 15.61
CA HIS A 247 4.54 -1.67 15.06
C HIS A 247 4.33 -2.77 14.02
N VAL A 248 3.10 -3.27 13.89
CA VAL A 248 2.69 -4.30 12.94
C VAL A 248 1.79 -3.71 11.86
N MET A 249 0.68 -3.06 12.24
CA MET A 249 -0.19 -2.32 11.32
C MET A 249 0.40 -0.92 11.11
N ILE A 250 1.17 -0.76 10.05
CA ILE A 250 1.98 0.43 9.83
C ILE A 250 1.33 1.47 8.93
N GLY A 251 0.21 1.13 8.27
CA GLY A 251 -0.39 2.03 7.30
C GLY A 251 -1.30 1.36 6.29
N MET A 252 -1.38 2.01 5.14
CA MET A 252 -2.15 1.53 3.99
C MET A 252 -1.38 1.74 2.69
N GLU A 253 -1.78 1.00 1.68
CA GLU A 253 -1.49 1.33 0.31
C GLU A 253 -2.08 2.70 -0.04
N GLY A 254 -1.20 3.69 -0.29
CA GLY A 254 -1.63 5.02 -0.66
C GLY A 254 -1.93 5.19 -2.14
N ALA A 255 -1.28 4.39 -2.98
CA ALA A 255 -1.61 4.27 -4.41
C ALA A 255 -1.92 2.81 -4.73
N PRO A 256 -3.16 2.50 -5.15
CA PRO A 256 -3.57 1.14 -5.51
C PRO A 256 -2.64 0.56 -6.59
N GLY A 257 -2.49 -0.76 -6.63
CA GLY A 257 -1.97 -1.48 -7.79
C GLY A 257 -2.92 -1.37 -8.98
N ALA A 258 -2.89 -2.31 -9.93
CA ALA A 258 -3.74 -2.27 -11.13
C ALA A 258 -3.77 -0.90 -11.86
N GLN A 259 -2.64 -0.19 -11.83
CA GLN A 259 -2.49 1.14 -12.47
C GLN A 259 -2.61 1.05 -14.01
N GLY A 260 -2.46 -0.16 -14.56
CA GLY A 260 -2.62 -0.47 -15.98
C GLY A 260 -4.06 -0.78 -16.39
N TYR A 261 -5.04 -0.74 -15.49
CA TYR A 261 -6.43 -1.10 -15.84
C TYR A 261 -7.00 -0.25 -16.99
N PRO A 262 -6.93 1.10 -16.97
CA PRO A 262 -7.33 1.92 -18.12
C PRO A 262 -6.32 1.90 -19.29
N TYR A 263 -5.22 1.17 -19.13
CA TYR A 263 -4.18 0.94 -20.13
C TYR A 263 -4.41 -0.36 -20.91
N GLY A 264 -5.14 -1.32 -20.35
CA GLY A 264 -5.29 -2.68 -20.85
C GLY A 264 -5.99 -2.82 -22.22
N ARG A 265 -6.06 -4.08 -22.68
CA ARG A 265 -6.72 -4.47 -23.94
C ARG A 265 -8.23 -4.20 -23.90
N ASN A 266 -8.87 -4.59 -22.81
CA ASN A 266 -10.33 -4.67 -22.69
C ASN A 266 -10.91 -3.49 -21.89
N VAL A 267 -10.60 -2.26 -22.31
CA VAL A 267 -11.02 -1.04 -21.58
C VAL A 267 -12.35 -0.50 -22.13
N GLY A 268 -13.32 -0.36 -21.23
CA GLY A 268 -14.60 0.30 -21.42
C GLY A 268 -14.69 1.66 -20.73
N ASN A 269 -15.90 2.25 -20.77
CA ASN A 269 -16.21 3.45 -20.00
C ASN A 269 -16.35 3.09 -18.52
N GLY A 270 -15.84 3.95 -17.64
CA GLY A 270 -15.84 3.75 -16.20
C GLY A 270 -14.60 3.06 -15.65
N ASP A 271 -13.78 2.45 -16.50
CA ASP A 271 -12.54 1.79 -16.08
C ASP A 271 -11.48 2.81 -15.61
N MET A 272 -11.01 2.62 -14.39
CA MET A 272 -10.09 3.52 -13.68
C MET A 272 -8.87 2.78 -13.16
N ARG A 273 -7.79 3.51 -12.88
CA ARG A 273 -6.60 2.95 -12.21
C ARG A 273 -6.99 2.31 -10.87
N GLY A 274 -6.37 1.19 -10.53
CA GLY A 274 -6.69 0.44 -9.31
C GLY A 274 -7.95 -0.40 -9.37
N GLU A 275 -8.64 -0.46 -10.53
CA GLU A 275 -9.98 -1.06 -10.64
C GLU A 275 -11.04 -0.38 -9.77
N TYR A 276 -10.77 0.86 -9.34
CA TYR A 276 -11.65 1.70 -8.52
C TYR A 276 -12.83 2.20 -9.37
N THR A 277 -13.77 1.29 -9.62
CA THR A 277 -14.91 1.47 -10.52
C THR A 277 -16.25 1.38 -9.81
N HIS A 278 -16.25 0.99 -8.53
CA HIS A 278 -17.45 0.72 -7.74
C HIS A 278 -18.11 1.97 -7.19
N ASP A 279 -19.43 1.90 -6.99
CA ASP A 279 -20.18 2.90 -6.24
C ASP A 279 -20.56 2.32 -4.85
N PRO A 280 -20.92 3.17 -3.86
CA PRO A 280 -21.29 2.69 -2.54
C PRO A 280 -22.39 1.62 -2.59
N ARG A 281 -22.19 0.56 -1.82
CA ARG A 281 -23.07 -0.60 -1.69
C ARG A 281 -23.68 -0.68 -0.29
N GLU A 282 -24.48 -1.72 -0.04
CA GLU A 282 -25.09 -1.95 1.29
C GLU A 282 -24.05 -2.29 2.38
N ASP A 283 -22.91 -2.83 1.99
CA ASP A 283 -21.76 -3.17 2.83
C ASP A 283 -20.69 -2.07 2.85
N SER A 284 -20.86 -0.97 2.11
CA SER A 284 -19.93 0.15 2.17
C SER A 284 -20.18 1.00 3.41
N TYR A 285 -19.11 1.58 3.96
CA TYR A 285 -19.19 2.55 5.03
C TYR A 285 -20.10 3.73 4.65
N PRO A 286 -21.14 4.07 5.45
CA PRO A 286 -22.18 5.03 5.05
C PRO A 286 -21.71 6.46 4.78
N GLY A 287 -20.52 6.85 5.27
CA GLY A 287 -19.96 8.18 5.04
C GLY A 287 -19.31 8.37 3.66
N TYR A 288 -19.14 7.30 2.88
CA TYR A 288 -18.49 7.37 1.59
C TYR A 288 -19.46 7.65 0.43
N LYS A 289 -18.87 8.17 -0.66
CA LYS A 289 -19.54 8.51 -1.91
C LYS A 289 -18.71 7.96 -3.06
N ALA A 290 -19.33 7.82 -4.23
CA ALA A 290 -18.67 7.34 -5.44
C ALA A 290 -17.36 8.09 -5.74
N GLU A 291 -17.31 9.41 -5.52
CA GLU A 291 -16.09 10.20 -5.73
C GLU A 291 -14.93 9.83 -4.79
N HIS A 292 -15.20 9.38 -3.56
CA HIS A 292 -14.16 8.90 -2.65
C HIS A 292 -13.59 7.56 -3.13
N MET A 293 -14.38 6.78 -3.87
CA MET A 293 -14.04 5.46 -4.40
C MET A 293 -13.41 5.55 -5.80
N ARG A 294 -12.76 6.68 -6.11
CA ARG A 294 -12.04 6.91 -7.37
C ARG A 294 -10.61 7.35 -7.08
N PRO A 295 -9.65 7.03 -7.95
CA PRO A 295 -8.28 7.45 -7.77
C PRO A 295 -8.09 8.91 -8.20
N TYR A 296 -7.20 9.61 -7.52
CA TYR A 296 -6.80 10.98 -7.81
C TYR A 296 -5.31 11.00 -8.12
N GLY A 297 -4.93 11.19 -9.39
CA GLY A 297 -3.52 11.03 -9.78
C GLY A 297 -3.02 9.58 -9.73
N GLY A 298 -3.95 8.61 -9.62
CA GLY A 298 -3.64 7.19 -9.42
C GLY A 298 -3.43 6.82 -7.96
N TRP A 299 -3.61 7.78 -7.05
CA TRP A 299 -3.53 7.60 -5.61
C TRP A 299 -4.93 7.45 -5.04
N ASP A 300 -5.04 6.68 -3.95
CA ASP A 300 -6.26 6.52 -3.19
C ASP A 300 -6.73 7.89 -2.65
N TRP A 301 -8.05 8.11 -2.63
CA TRP A 301 -8.63 9.37 -2.14
C TRP A 301 -8.23 9.67 -0.69
N LEU A 302 -8.07 8.65 0.17
CA LEU A 302 -7.63 8.82 1.56
C LEU A 302 -6.20 9.38 1.66
N THR A 303 -5.38 9.17 0.63
CA THR A 303 -3.99 9.67 0.54
C THR A 303 -3.90 11.02 -0.18
N ALA A 304 -4.59 11.14 -1.32
CA ALA A 304 -4.51 12.30 -2.21
C ALA A 304 -5.17 13.56 -1.62
N THR A 305 -6.12 13.39 -0.70
CA THR A 305 -6.91 14.48 -0.14
C THR A 305 -6.15 15.21 0.97
N VAL A 306 -5.67 16.43 0.68
CA VAL A 306 -5.02 17.30 1.67
C VAL A 306 -6.03 17.77 2.72
N GLY A 307 -5.75 17.52 3.99
CA GLY A 307 -6.68 17.69 5.10
C GLY A 307 -7.73 16.58 5.19
N GLY A 308 -7.51 15.46 4.49
CA GLY A 308 -8.35 14.27 4.51
C GLY A 308 -7.98 13.29 5.62
N PHE A 309 -8.31 12.01 5.41
CA PHE A 309 -8.11 10.94 6.38
C PHE A 309 -6.65 10.73 6.79
N TRP A 310 -5.72 10.58 5.84
CA TRP A 310 -4.32 10.35 6.18
C TRP A 310 -3.78 11.49 7.05
N ASP A 311 -4.11 12.73 6.70
CA ASP A 311 -3.76 13.91 7.49
C ASP A 311 -4.40 13.92 8.89
N SER A 312 -5.61 13.37 9.05
CA SER A 312 -6.23 13.18 10.36
C SER A 312 -5.42 12.21 11.22
N MET A 313 -4.99 11.09 10.66
CA MET A 313 -4.15 10.11 11.38
C MET A 313 -2.82 10.76 11.82
N LEU A 314 -2.20 11.53 10.93
CA LEU A 314 -0.95 12.25 11.23
C LEU A 314 -1.15 13.35 12.29
N ALA A 315 -2.25 14.10 12.24
CA ALA A 315 -2.60 15.12 13.23
C ALA A 315 -2.84 14.53 14.62
N GLU A 316 -3.29 13.27 14.71
CA GLU A 316 -3.36 12.53 15.97
C GLU A 316 -1.97 12.13 16.52
N GLY A 317 -0.91 12.37 15.75
CA GLY A 317 0.46 11.94 16.03
C GLY A 317 0.77 10.51 15.60
N ARG A 318 -0.19 9.79 15.00
CA ARG A 318 -0.02 8.38 14.63
C ARG A 318 1.06 8.23 13.57
N ARG A 319 1.87 7.19 13.71
CA ARG A 319 2.87 6.76 12.72
C ARG A 319 2.20 5.86 11.68
N PHE A 320 1.17 6.40 11.04
CA PHE A 320 0.38 5.72 10.02
C PHE A 320 0.82 6.22 8.65
N TYR A 321 1.42 5.32 7.88
CA TYR A 321 2.17 5.66 6.68
C TYR A 321 1.49 5.18 5.41
N ILE A 322 1.96 5.71 4.28
CA ILE A 322 1.54 5.22 2.97
C ILE A 322 2.66 4.45 2.28
N THR A 323 2.25 3.46 1.48
CA THR A 323 3.06 2.75 0.49
C THR A 323 2.37 2.82 -0.88
N ALA A 324 2.83 2.05 -1.85
CA ALA A 324 2.19 1.84 -3.15
C ALA A 324 2.61 0.46 -3.67
N ASN A 325 1.92 -0.15 -4.61
CA ASN A 325 2.37 -1.44 -5.17
C ASN A 325 1.94 -1.62 -6.63
N SER A 326 2.28 -2.77 -7.22
CA SER A 326 1.79 -3.12 -8.57
C SER A 326 0.46 -3.86 -8.56
N ASP A 327 0.17 -4.61 -7.50
CA ASP A 327 -0.89 -5.63 -7.43
C ASP A 327 -0.80 -6.58 -8.64
N ALA A 328 0.43 -7.03 -8.94
CA ALA A 328 0.73 -7.66 -10.21
C ALA A 328 0.12 -9.07 -10.32
N HIS A 329 -0.96 -9.16 -11.08
CA HIS A 329 -1.62 -10.40 -11.50
C HIS A 329 -1.37 -10.70 -12.97
N LEU A 330 -1.69 -9.74 -13.84
CA LEU A 330 -1.68 -9.83 -15.30
C LEU A 330 -1.10 -8.55 -15.92
N ALA A 331 0.08 -8.66 -16.51
CA ALA A 331 0.73 -7.53 -17.15
C ALA A 331 -0.05 -7.11 -18.41
N SER A 332 -0.36 -5.83 -18.49
CA SER A 332 -1.14 -5.24 -19.58
C SER A 332 -0.49 -5.53 -20.94
N TRP A 333 -1.28 -6.01 -21.90
CA TRP A 333 -0.88 -6.35 -23.27
C TRP A 333 0.14 -7.49 -23.43
N HIS A 334 0.46 -8.21 -22.36
CA HIS A 334 1.36 -9.36 -22.44
C HIS A 334 0.71 -10.54 -23.17
N THR A 335 1.46 -11.20 -24.05
CA THR A 335 0.92 -12.23 -24.95
C THR A 335 0.95 -13.64 -24.40
N TRP A 336 1.46 -13.85 -23.18
CA TRP A 336 1.29 -15.14 -22.55
C TRP A 336 -0.13 -15.29 -22.01
N ARG A 337 -0.72 -16.47 -22.24
CA ARG A 337 -2.03 -16.83 -21.72
C ARG A 337 -1.95 -17.76 -20.52
N LEU A 338 -3.04 -17.81 -19.77
CA LEU A 338 -3.26 -18.85 -18.76
C LEU A 338 -3.04 -20.24 -19.36
N GLY A 339 -2.34 -21.09 -18.61
CA GLY A 339 -2.03 -22.44 -19.06
C GLY A 339 -3.20 -23.40 -18.98
N ASP A 340 -3.08 -24.50 -19.72
CA ASP A 340 -4.11 -25.53 -19.78
C ASP A 340 -3.92 -26.55 -18.66
N TYR A 341 -5.02 -26.91 -17.97
CA TYR A 341 -4.98 -28.03 -17.02
C TYR A 341 -4.74 -29.36 -17.75
N PRO A 342 -4.14 -30.36 -17.07
CA PRO A 342 -3.94 -31.68 -17.66
C PRO A 342 -5.27 -32.29 -18.15
N LYS A 343 -5.31 -32.76 -19.40
CA LYS A 343 -6.46 -33.47 -19.99
C LYS A 343 -6.59 -34.87 -19.42
N LYS A 344 -7.03 -34.98 -18.17
CA LYS A 344 -7.26 -36.24 -17.45
C LYS A 344 -8.62 -36.20 -16.76
N PRO A 345 -9.28 -37.37 -16.58
CA PRO A 345 -10.62 -37.43 -15.99
C PRO A 345 -10.75 -36.69 -14.65
N GLU A 346 -9.74 -36.70 -13.79
CA GLU A 346 -9.78 -36.00 -12.50
C GLU A 346 -9.87 -34.47 -12.63
N TYR A 347 -9.27 -33.86 -13.66
CA TYR A 347 -9.36 -32.42 -13.92
C TYR A 347 -10.62 -32.07 -14.71
N ASP A 348 -11.03 -32.91 -15.65
CA ASP A 348 -12.24 -32.70 -16.46
C ASP A 348 -13.52 -32.86 -15.61
N ASN A 349 -13.49 -33.75 -14.62
CA ASN A 349 -14.59 -33.97 -13.67
C ASN A 349 -14.55 -33.00 -12.48
N ALA A 350 -13.55 -32.11 -12.40
CA ALA A 350 -13.47 -31.13 -11.33
C ALA A 350 -14.62 -30.11 -11.45
N LYS A 351 -15.31 -29.85 -10.33
CA LYS A 351 -16.52 -29.01 -10.32
C LYS A 351 -16.24 -27.54 -10.61
N ASN A 352 -15.02 -27.08 -10.35
CA ASN A 352 -14.57 -25.71 -10.55
C ASN A 352 -13.03 -25.66 -10.55
N GLU A 353 -12.48 -24.49 -10.89
CA GLU A 353 -11.03 -24.29 -10.98
C GLU A 353 -10.31 -24.49 -9.64
N ASN A 354 -10.91 -24.14 -8.49
CA ASN A 354 -10.28 -24.35 -7.19
C ASN A 354 -9.95 -25.84 -6.96
N VAL A 355 -10.83 -26.75 -7.41
CA VAL A 355 -10.56 -28.19 -7.35
C VAL A 355 -9.41 -28.58 -8.30
N GLN A 356 -9.35 -28.00 -9.49
CA GLN A 356 -8.27 -28.24 -10.45
C GLN A 356 -6.91 -27.74 -9.92
N MET A 357 -6.87 -26.55 -9.32
CA MET A 357 -5.68 -26.01 -8.67
C MET A 357 -5.22 -26.91 -7.53
N LYS A 358 -6.15 -27.39 -6.68
CA LYS A 358 -5.83 -28.33 -5.59
C LYS A 358 -5.20 -29.62 -6.12
N LEU A 359 -5.75 -30.19 -7.20
CA LEU A 359 -5.17 -31.36 -7.89
C LEU A 359 -3.77 -31.07 -8.43
N LEU A 360 -3.50 -29.82 -8.83
CA LEU A 360 -2.18 -29.35 -9.27
C LEU A 360 -1.31 -28.83 -8.11
N GLY A 361 -1.66 -29.14 -6.85
CA GLY A 361 -0.85 -28.81 -5.69
C GLY A 361 -0.98 -27.37 -5.20
N GLY A 362 -2.09 -26.68 -5.51
CA GLY A 362 -2.42 -25.33 -5.02
C GLY A 362 -2.14 -24.20 -6.01
N ARG A 363 -1.89 -24.51 -7.29
CA ARG A 363 -1.53 -23.52 -8.32
C ARG A 363 -2.31 -23.70 -9.62
N ARG A 364 -2.33 -22.65 -10.44
CA ARG A 364 -2.69 -22.70 -11.85
C ARG A 364 -1.56 -23.34 -12.69
N PRO A 365 -1.86 -23.82 -13.91
CA PRO A 365 -0.85 -24.33 -14.83
C PRO A 365 0.13 -23.23 -15.26
N HIS A 366 1.32 -23.65 -15.70
CA HIS A 366 2.30 -22.70 -16.21
C HIS A 366 1.77 -21.97 -17.45
N PRO A 367 2.11 -20.69 -17.64
CA PRO A 367 1.59 -19.90 -18.74
C PRO A 367 2.00 -20.49 -20.10
N ILE A 368 1.17 -20.24 -21.13
CA ILE A 368 1.40 -20.66 -22.51
C ILE A 368 1.76 -19.42 -23.34
N ASP A 369 2.81 -19.51 -24.14
CA ASP A 369 3.12 -18.48 -25.12
C ASP A 369 2.17 -18.61 -26.31
N THR A 370 1.31 -17.61 -26.54
CA THR A 370 0.34 -17.66 -27.64
C THR A 370 0.97 -17.62 -29.03
N ALA A 371 2.23 -17.17 -29.14
CA ALA A 371 2.95 -17.18 -30.40
C ALA A 371 3.37 -18.60 -30.83
N THR A 372 3.64 -19.50 -29.87
CA THR A 372 4.12 -20.86 -30.15
C THR A 372 3.09 -21.94 -29.82
N GLY A 373 2.15 -21.66 -28.91
CA GLY A 373 1.20 -22.64 -28.36
C GLY A 373 1.84 -23.56 -27.32
N GLU A 374 3.08 -23.29 -26.92
CA GLU A 374 3.85 -24.10 -25.97
C GLU A 374 3.88 -23.45 -24.58
N VAL A 375 4.25 -24.23 -23.56
CA VAL A 375 4.52 -23.70 -22.22
C VAL A 375 5.62 -22.64 -22.33
N ALA A 376 5.35 -21.48 -21.75
CA ALA A 376 6.22 -20.32 -21.81
C ALA A 376 7.63 -20.65 -21.27
N GLY A 377 8.65 -20.28 -22.06
CA GLY A 377 10.06 -20.38 -21.71
C GLY A 377 10.49 -19.31 -20.70
N ASP A 378 11.75 -18.89 -20.74
CA ASP A 378 12.22 -17.80 -19.87
C ASP A 378 11.53 -16.47 -20.20
N LEU A 379 11.22 -15.68 -19.17
CA LEU A 379 10.63 -14.35 -19.36
C LEU A 379 11.66 -13.39 -19.97
N LEU A 380 12.89 -13.39 -19.47
CA LEU A 380 13.96 -12.55 -20.02
C LEU A 380 14.68 -13.28 -21.14
N ILE A 381 14.60 -12.72 -22.34
CA ILE A 381 15.24 -13.26 -23.54
C ILE A 381 16.19 -12.25 -24.14
N LYS A 382 17.25 -12.74 -24.78
CA LYS A 382 18.19 -11.90 -25.53
C LYS A 382 17.63 -11.61 -26.92
N ASN A 383 17.57 -10.34 -27.27
CA ASN A 383 17.25 -9.86 -28.60
C ASN A 383 18.45 -10.07 -29.55
N PRO A 384 18.23 -10.06 -30.89
CA PRO A 384 19.31 -10.22 -31.86
C PRO A 384 20.44 -9.18 -31.74
N ASP A 385 20.14 -7.99 -31.21
CA ASP A 385 21.09 -6.92 -30.96
C ASP A 385 21.87 -7.07 -29.63
N GLY A 386 21.60 -8.14 -28.87
CA GLY A 386 22.22 -8.45 -27.58
C GLY A 386 21.55 -7.79 -26.37
N SER A 387 20.56 -6.92 -26.57
CA SER A 387 19.75 -6.38 -25.46
C SER A 387 18.88 -7.47 -24.82
N VAL A 388 18.49 -7.28 -23.57
CA VAL A 388 17.55 -8.16 -22.87
C VAL A 388 16.16 -7.54 -22.96
N GLY A 389 15.14 -8.33 -23.23
CA GLY A 389 13.74 -7.91 -23.24
C GLY A 389 12.82 -8.96 -22.65
N ILE A 390 11.56 -8.55 -22.43
CA ILE A 390 10.50 -9.42 -21.90
C ILE A 390 9.85 -10.18 -23.05
N SER A 391 9.96 -11.51 -23.02
CA SER A 391 9.24 -12.40 -23.94
C SER A 391 7.74 -12.15 -23.85
N GLY A 392 7.06 -12.07 -24.99
CA GLY A 392 5.64 -11.74 -25.09
C GLY A 392 5.27 -10.27 -24.91
N ASP A 393 6.25 -9.36 -24.81
CA ASP A 393 6.01 -7.92 -24.93
C ASP A 393 6.00 -7.51 -26.41
N LEU A 394 4.88 -6.93 -26.86
CA LEU A 394 4.69 -6.45 -28.23
C LEU A 394 5.59 -5.27 -28.59
N LEU A 395 6.16 -4.58 -27.59
CA LEU A 395 7.11 -3.48 -27.79
C LEU A 395 8.57 -3.94 -27.85
N ARG A 396 8.84 -5.24 -27.64
CA ARG A 396 10.21 -5.77 -27.57
C ARG A 396 10.93 -5.68 -28.91
N SER A 397 10.32 -6.09 -30.02
CA SER A 397 10.97 -6.03 -31.34
C SER A 397 9.99 -5.80 -32.52
N PRO A 398 10.50 -5.32 -33.68
CA PRO A 398 9.70 -5.21 -34.91
C PRO A 398 9.08 -6.53 -35.38
N GLU A 399 9.75 -7.66 -35.10
CA GLU A 399 9.26 -9.00 -35.44
C GLU A 399 8.02 -9.37 -34.62
N ASP A 400 8.02 -9.10 -33.32
CA ASP A 400 6.83 -9.33 -32.46
C ASP A 400 5.66 -8.45 -32.90
N ALA A 401 5.95 -7.17 -33.16
CA ALA A 401 4.98 -6.22 -33.70
C ALA A 401 4.36 -6.72 -35.02
N LYS A 402 5.19 -7.27 -35.91
CA LYS A 402 4.74 -7.84 -37.18
C LYS A 402 3.90 -9.10 -36.96
N LEU A 403 4.33 -10.00 -36.08
CA LEU A 403 3.62 -11.24 -35.78
C LEU A 403 2.20 -10.95 -35.26
N TYR A 404 2.05 -9.98 -34.36
CA TYR A 404 0.74 -9.53 -33.89
C TYR A 404 -0.12 -8.92 -35.00
N LYS A 405 0.46 -8.05 -35.83
CA LYS A 405 -0.28 -7.44 -36.96
C LYS A 405 -0.75 -8.46 -37.97
N ASP A 406 0.07 -9.47 -38.27
CA ASP A 406 -0.32 -10.55 -39.17
C ASP A 406 -1.43 -11.41 -38.54
N ALA A 407 -1.36 -11.68 -37.23
CA ALA A 407 -2.44 -12.36 -36.50
C ALA A 407 -3.77 -11.57 -36.52
N GLN A 408 -3.72 -10.24 -36.41
CA GLN A 408 -4.92 -9.40 -36.52
C GLN A 408 -5.56 -9.46 -37.92
N LYS A 409 -4.75 -9.56 -38.98
CA LYS A 409 -5.30 -9.76 -40.35
C LYS A 409 -6.01 -11.11 -40.46
N VAL A 410 -5.40 -12.16 -39.94
CA VAL A 410 -6.00 -13.52 -39.92
C VAL A 410 -7.34 -13.49 -39.16
N ARG A 411 -7.40 -12.83 -37.99
CA ARG A 411 -8.65 -12.65 -37.23
C ARG A 411 -9.70 -11.92 -38.06
N ALA A 412 -9.36 -10.76 -38.63
CA ALA A 412 -10.30 -9.99 -39.43
C ALA A 412 -10.86 -10.75 -40.64
N GLU A 413 -10.02 -11.57 -41.30
CA GLU A 413 -10.47 -12.43 -42.40
C GLU A 413 -11.42 -13.54 -41.95
N ILE A 414 -11.21 -14.11 -40.75
CA ILE A 414 -12.08 -15.14 -40.17
C ILE A 414 -13.40 -14.50 -39.70
N ASP A 415 -13.34 -13.38 -39.00
CA ASP A 415 -14.51 -12.66 -38.51
C ASP A 415 -15.42 -12.23 -39.67
N ALA A 416 -14.85 -11.71 -40.76
CA ALA A 416 -15.61 -11.34 -41.95
C ALA A 416 -16.29 -12.51 -42.66
N LYS A 417 -15.84 -13.75 -42.43
CA LYS A 417 -16.40 -14.98 -43.00
C LYS A 417 -17.31 -15.73 -42.02
N THR A 418 -17.26 -15.40 -40.73
CA THR A 418 -18.05 -16.06 -39.69
C THR A 418 -19.48 -15.53 -39.76
N PRO A 419 -20.49 -16.40 -39.98
CA PRO A 419 -21.88 -15.96 -40.02
C PRO A 419 -22.31 -15.25 -38.73
N GLU A 420 -23.24 -14.32 -38.84
CA GLU A 420 -23.83 -13.63 -37.68
C GLU A 420 -24.46 -14.65 -36.71
N GLY A 421 -24.06 -14.59 -35.45
CA GLY A 421 -24.50 -15.53 -34.41
C GLY A 421 -23.63 -16.77 -34.23
N GLU A 422 -22.60 -16.97 -35.06
CA GLU A 422 -21.58 -18.01 -34.86
C GLU A 422 -20.34 -17.43 -34.17
N GLU A 423 -19.69 -18.24 -33.32
CA GLU A 423 -18.40 -17.87 -32.73
C GLU A 423 -17.25 -18.14 -33.72
N PRO A 424 -16.38 -17.14 -34.00
CA PRO A 424 -15.24 -17.34 -34.89
C PRO A 424 -14.25 -18.35 -34.29
N LYS A 425 -13.72 -19.22 -35.15
CA LYS A 425 -12.70 -20.21 -34.77
C LYS A 425 -11.35 -19.82 -35.37
N TYR A 426 -10.43 -19.41 -34.51
CA TYR A 426 -9.09 -19.04 -34.92
C TYR A 426 -8.14 -20.25 -34.93
N PRO A 427 -7.15 -20.29 -35.84
CA PRO A 427 -6.10 -21.31 -35.78
C PRO A 427 -5.26 -21.12 -34.52
N GLU A 428 -4.69 -22.22 -34.00
CA GLU A 428 -3.69 -22.18 -32.94
C GLU A 428 -2.38 -22.83 -33.42
N PRO A 429 -1.20 -22.26 -33.09
CA PRO A 429 -0.99 -21.05 -32.31
C PRO A 429 -1.28 -19.77 -33.10
N LEU A 430 -1.75 -18.73 -32.40
CA LEU A 430 -1.99 -17.40 -32.95
C LEU A 430 -1.81 -16.36 -31.85
N ILE A 431 -0.76 -15.52 -31.97
CA ILE A 431 -0.39 -14.56 -30.93
C ILE A 431 -1.57 -13.68 -30.51
N ASP A 432 -1.83 -13.60 -29.21
CA ASP A 432 -2.92 -12.83 -28.64
C ASP A 432 -2.54 -12.27 -27.26
N PRO A 433 -2.62 -10.95 -27.04
CA PRO A 433 -2.45 -10.36 -25.73
C PRO A 433 -3.64 -10.73 -24.84
N GLN A 434 -3.42 -11.18 -23.60
CA GLN A 434 -4.54 -11.30 -22.68
C GLN A 434 -5.03 -9.93 -22.18
N GLY A 435 -6.23 -9.91 -21.61
CA GLY A 435 -6.60 -8.83 -20.71
C GLY A 435 -5.58 -8.75 -19.56
N GLY A 436 -5.34 -7.54 -19.09
CA GLY A 436 -4.45 -7.26 -17.98
C GLY A 436 -4.73 -5.87 -17.43
N SER A 437 -4.60 -5.76 -16.12
CA SER A 437 -4.88 -4.58 -15.30
C SER A 437 -3.59 -3.95 -14.77
N ASP A 438 -2.46 -4.65 -14.88
CA ASP A 438 -1.27 -4.30 -14.09
C ASP A 438 -0.08 -3.95 -14.96
N PHE A 439 0.93 -3.45 -14.27
CA PHE A 439 2.30 -3.39 -14.76
C PHE A 439 3.14 -4.40 -13.98
N TRP A 440 4.29 -4.77 -14.52
CA TRP A 440 5.24 -5.62 -13.79
C TRP A 440 5.72 -4.95 -12.50
N PRO A 441 6.13 -5.72 -11.48
CA PRO A 441 6.72 -5.16 -10.26
C PRO A 441 7.86 -4.18 -10.59
N GLY A 442 7.76 -2.96 -10.10
CA GLY A 442 8.74 -1.89 -10.33
C GLY A 442 8.71 -1.21 -11.71
N GLN A 443 7.86 -1.64 -12.65
CA GLN A 443 7.79 -1.04 -13.99
C GLN A 443 7.22 0.38 -13.97
N PHE A 444 6.10 0.55 -13.28
CA PHE A 444 5.38 1.83 -13.19
C PHE A 444 5.35 2.38 -11.77
N THR A 445 4.81 1.59 -10.83
CA THR A 445 4.80 1.93 -9.40
C THR A 445 6.09 1.46 -8.76
N ARG A 446 6.72 2.32 -7.94
CA ARG A 446 7.91 1.98 -7.16
C ARG A 446 7.81 2.52 -5.74
N ILE A 447 8.03 1.64 -4.77
CA ILE A 447 8.32 2.03 -3.38
C ILE A 447 9.83 2.18 -3.25
N HIS A 448 10.28 3.18 -2.51
CA HIS A 448 11.68 3.33 -2.11
C HIS A 448 11.74 3.33 -0.59
N ALA A 449 12.31 2.26 -0.02
CA ALA A 449 12.50 2.10 1.42
C ALA A 449 13.92 2.52 1.80
N GLY A 450 14.07 3.54 2.65
CA GLY A 450 15.34 4.05 3.14
C GLY A 450 15.93 3.14 4.21
N ALA A 451 16.50 2.01 3.80
CA ALA A 451 17.09 1.00 4.66
C ALA A 451 18.52 1.37 5.10
N THR A 452 18.95 0.89 6.26
CA THR A 452 20.33 1.09 6.74
C THR A 452 21.33 0.16 6.08
N GLU A 453 20.86 -0.96 5.55
CA GLU A 453 21.62 -1.99 4.86
C GLU A 453 20.67 -2.83 3.98
N ARG A 454 21.22 -3.68 3.11
CA ARG A 454 20.42 -4.62 2.30
C ARG A 454 20.16 -5.91 3.09
N SER A 455 19.17 -5.87 3.97
CA SER A 455 18.69 -7.05 4.71
C SER A 455 17.17 -7.03 4.86
N TYR A 456 16.59 -8.22 5.09
CA TYR A 456 15.16 -8.40 5.29
C TYR A 456 14.62 -7.49 6.42
N THR A 457 15.30 -7.49 7.57
CA THR A 457 14.94 -6.68 8.73
C THR A 457 15.11 -5.19 8.47
N ALA A 458 16.17 -4.76 7.77
CA ALA A 458 16.40 -3.34 7.48
C ALA A 458 15.34 -2.74 6.54
N VAL A 459 14.82 -3.52 5.58
CA VAL A 459 13.67 -3.10 4.75
C VAL A 459 12.41 -2.97 5.61
N MET A 460 12.10 -3.97 6.44
CA MET A 460 10.92 -3.92 7.31
C MET A 460 11.00 -2.78 8.34
N ASP A 461 12.18 -2.51 8.90
CA ASP A 461 12.42 -1.36 9.77
C ASP A 461 12.33 -0.02 9.04
N ALA A 462 12.67 0.05 7.75
CA ALA A 462 12.47 1.25 6.95
C ALA A 462 10.98 1.53 6.71
N LEU A 463 10.22 0.50 6.33
CA LEU A 463 8.77 0.58 6.15
C LEU A 463 8.07 0.97 7.45
N ARG A 464 8.38 0.28 8.56
CA ARG A 464 7.84 0.55 9.90
C ARG A 464 8.19 1.94 10.42
N ALA A 465 9.39 2.43 10.13
CA ALA A 465 9.79 3.76 10.54
C ALA A 465 9.10 4.85 9.72
N GLY A 466 8.55 4.53 8.54
CA GLY A 466 8.02 5.51 7.59
C GLY A 466 9.09 6.14 6.70
N ARG A 467 10.27 5.53 6.59
CA ARG A 467 11.34 5.96 5.67
C ARG A 467 11.02 5.55 4.24
N VAL A 468 9.91 6.07 3.72
CA VAL A 468 9.34 5.61 2.45
C VAL A 468 8.87 6.80 1.63
N TRP A 469 9.17 6.73 0.34
CA TRP A 469 8.48 7.48 -0.69
C TRP A 469 8.15 6.55 -1.85
N ALA A 470 7.07 6.85 -2.56
CA ALA A 470 6.61 6.07 -3.69
C ALA A 470 6.33 6.98 -4.90
N SER A 471 6.51 6.43 -6.10
CA SER A 471 6.49 7.19 -7.34
C SER A 471 5.88 6.38 -8.48
N HIS A 472 5.13 7.09 -9.33
CA HIS A 472 4.54 6.59 -10.56
C HIS A 472 5.37 6.99 -11.78
N GLY A 473 5.51 6.07 -12.73
CA GLY A 473 6.10 6.32 -14.03
C GLY A 473 7.56 6.77 -13.99
N GLN A 474 8.27 6.46 -12.90
CA GLN A 474 9.66 6.88 -12.66
C GLN A 474 9.83 8.42 -12.76
N LEU A 475 8.86 9.18 -12.24
CA LEU A 475 8.85 10.66 -12.28
C LEU A 475 10.15 11.29 -11.75
N ILE A 476 10.70 10.71 -10.69
CA ILE A 476 11.98 11.09 -10.09
C ILE A 476 12.81 9.83 -9.83
N LYS A 477 14.14 9.99 -9.87
CA LYS A 477 15.09 8.91 -9.65
C LYS A 477 15.48 8.75 -8.19
N SER A 478 15.60 9.86 -7.46
CA SER A 478 15.90 9.84 -6.03
C SER A 478 15.26 11.02 -5.30
N PHE A 479 14.96 10.80 -4.03
CA PHE A 479 14.38 11.78 -3.12
C PHE A 479 15.01 11.60 -1.73
N ILE A 480 15.62 12.66 -1.20
CA ILE A 480 16.12 12.73 0.17
C ILE A 480 15.52 13.97 0.81
N ALA A 481 14.76 13.78 1.88
CA ALA A 481 14.29 14.87 2.72
C ALA A 481 15.13 14.96 3.99
N LYS A 482 15.61 16.17 4.30
CA LYS A 482 16.29 16.48 5.55
C LYS A 482 15.54 17.60 6.24
N VAL A 483 15.24 17.39 7.51
CA VAL A 483 14.68 18.44 8.38
C VAL A 483 15.65 18.65 9.52
N SER A 484 16.05 19.91 9.71
CA SER A 484 17.08 20.27 10.67
C SER A 484 16.64 21.35 11.65
N ALA A 485 17.05 21.19 12.89
CA ALA A 485 16.86 22.15 13.98
C ALA A 485 17.92 21.91 15.05
N ASN A 486 18.40 22.97 15.70
CA ASN A 486 19.29 22.86 16.86
C ASN A 486 20.53 21.95 16.65
N GLY A 487 21.10 21.95 15.43
CA GLY A 487 22.26 21.12 15.07
C GLY A 487 21.95 19.63 14.84
N ARG A 488 20.69 19.21 14.93
CA ARG A 488 20.21 17.86 14.58
C ARG A 488 19.59 17.86 13.19
N VAL A 489 19.68 16.72 12.52
CA VAL A 489 19.06 16.46 11.21
C VAL A 489 18.33 15.12 11.29
N VAL A 490 17.12 15.06 10.74
CA VAL A 490 16.32 13.83 10.61
C VAL A 490 15.73 13.72 9.21
N THR A 491 15.11 12.58 8.89
CA THR A 491 14.46 12.32 7.60
C THR A 491 13.04 11.76 7.77
N LEU A 492 12.45 11.29 6.68
CA LEU A 492 11.09 10.74 6.62
C LEU A 492 10.84 9.73 7.75
N GLY A 493 9.66 9.84 8.34
CA GLY A 493 9.23 9.05 9.47
C GLY A 493 9.73 9.56 10.83
N ASP A 494 10.82 10.31 10.91
CA ASP A 494 11.37 10.74 12.20
C ASP A 494 10.68 11.99 12.79
N THR A 495 11.06 12.31 14.03
CA THR A 495 10.67 13.54 14.72
C THR A 495 11.88 14.42 14.99
N ILE A 496 11.81 15.69 14.62
CA ILE A 496 12.78 16.72 15.01
C ILE A 496 12.25 17.52 16.21
N GLU A 497 13.09 17.72 17.23
CA GLU A 497 12.79 18.67 18.30
C GLU A 497 13.34 20.06 17.96
N ALA A 498 12.49 21.07 18.04
CA ALA A 498 12.83 22.45 17.74
C ALA A 498 12.35 23.38 18.86
N SER A 499 13.05 24.49 19.08
CA SER A 499 12.70 25.43 20.14
C SER A 499 11.50 26.27 19.77
N LYS A 500 10.60 26.54 20.73
CA LYS A 500 9.50 27.51 20.57
C LYS A 500 10.04 28.89 20.22
N GLY A 501 9.43 29.54 19.23
CA GLY A 501 9.91 30.78 18.60
C GLY A 501 11.15 30.60 17.72
N GLY A 502 11.68 29.38 17.62
CA GLY A 502 12.85 29.03 16.81
C GLY A 502 12.50 28.80 15.34
N LYS A 503 13.31 27.97 14.68
CA LYS A 503 13.10 27.59 13.28
C LYS A 503 13.47 26.14 13.01
N ILE A 504 12.91 25.59 11.95
CA ILE A 504 13.42 24.40 11.27
C ILE A 504 13.77 24.74 9.82
N THR A 505 14.72 24.02 9.25
CA THR A 505 15.06 24.09 7.82
C THR A 505 14.78 22.75 7.17
N VAL A 506 13.94 22.78 6.13
CA VAL A 506 13.64 21.65 5.25
C VAL A 506 14.53 21.75 4.03
N GLU A 507 15.28 20.70 3.72
CA GLU A 507 16.07 20.56 2.50
C GLU A 507 15.64 19.27 1.77
N LEU A 508 15.21 19.41 0.52
CA LEU A 508 14.86 18.30 -0.36
C LEU A 508 15.92 18.19 -1.44
N THR A 509 16.61 17.06 -1.50
CA THR A 509 17.50 16.72 -2.61
C THR A 509 16.77 15.76 -3.54
N ILE A 510 16.60 16.15 -4.80
CA ILE A 510 15.85 15.39 -5.81
C ILE A 510 16.73 15.20 -7.04
N GLU A 511 16.82 13.98 -7.56
CA GLU A 511 17.35 13.74 -8.89
C GLU A 511 16.18 13.51 -9.85
N THR A 512 16.02 14.40 -10.83
CA THR A 512 14.95 14.28 -11.83
C THR A 512 15.18 13.08 -12.73
N ALA A 513 14.11 12.54 -13.32
CA ALA A 513 14.25 11.55 -14.39
C ALA A 513 15.10 12.12 -15.55
N THR A 514 16.04 11.33 -16.05
CA THR A 514 16.87 11.64 -17.23
C THR A 514 16.73 10.59 -18.32
N GLU A 515 16.39 9.36 -17.94
CA GLU A 515 16.22 8.25 -18.85
C GLU A 515 14.78 8.23 -19.41
N PRO A 516 14.63 7.90 -20.70
CA PRO A 516 13.30 7.70 -21.27
C PRO A 516 12.64 6.47 -20.66
N VAL A 517 11.36 6.59 -20.33
CA VAL A 517 10.48 5.45 -20.10
C VAL A 517 9.70 5.16 -21.38
N LYS A 518 9.45 3.88 -21.64
CA LYS A 518 8.74 3.41 -22.82
C LYS A 518 7.35 2.91 -22.44
N SER A 519 6.34 3.31 -23.19
CA SER A 519 4.98 2.79 -23.09
C SER A 519 4.37 2.62 -24.48
N ILE A 520 3.28 1.86 -24.63
CA ILE A 520 2.50 1.86 -25.87
C ILE A 520 1.94 3.25 -26.15
N LYS A 521 1.79 3.56 -27.44
CA LYS A 521 1.09 4.75 -27.89
C LYS A 521 -0.39 4.62 -27.58
N MET A 522 -0.84 5.28 -26.52
CA MET A 522 -2.25 5.44 -26.21
C MET A 522 -2.82 6.71 -26.84
N SER A 523 -4.03 6.63 -27.40
CA SER A 523 -4.83 7.80 -27.76
C SER A 523 -6.05 7.89 -26.84
N PRO A 524 -6.10 8.87 -25.91
CA PRO A 524 -7.30 9.12 -25.11
C PRO A 524 -8.47 9.63 -25.96
N LYS A 525 -8.19 10.32 -27.07
CA LYS A 525 -9.23 10.89 -27.96
C LYS A 525 -9.81 9.87 -28.92
N GLU A 526 -9.03 8.88 -29.29
CA GLU A 526 -9.44 7.80 -30.19
C GLU A 526 -9.05 6.46 -29.56
N PRO A 527 -9.77 5.95 -28.56
CA PRO A 527 -9.43 4.69 -27.91
C PRO A 527 -9.29 3.53 -28.92
N LYS A 528 -10.11 3.48 -29.97
CA LYS A 528 -9.97 2.46 -31.02
C LYS A 528 -8.65 2.54 -31.82
N ALA A 529 -7.88 3.62 -31.68
CA ALA A 529 -6.61 3.86 -32.37
C ALA A 529 -5.36 3.54 -31.53
N THR A 530 -5.50 2.99 -30.31
CA THR A 530 -4.32 2.48 -29.56
C THR A 530 -3.71 1.30 -30.32
N ASP A 531 -2.42 1.42 -30.64
CA ASP A 531 -1.63 0.37 -31.26
C ASP A 531 -0.61 -0.13 -30.23
N PRO A 532 -0.78 -1.34 -29.65
CA PRO A 532 0.13 -1.88 -28.65
C PRO A 532 1.50 -2.26 -29.22
N THR A 533 1.68 -2.19 -30.54
CA THR A 533 2.96 -2.47 -31.21
C THR A 533 3.81 -1.22 -31.45
N VAL A 534 3.28 -0.03 -31.13
CA VAL A 534 3.98 1.24 -31.33
C VAL A 534 4.33 1.81 -29.97
N GLY A 535 5.64 1.82 -29.66
CA GLY A 535 6.16 2.44 -28.45
C GLY A 535 6.24 3.96 -28.58
N VAL A 536 6.03 4.65 -27.47
CA VAL A 536 6.40 6.05 -27.26
C VAL A 536 7.38 6.13 -26.10
N GLU A 537 8.45 6.89 -26.32
CA GLU A 537 9.43 7.19 -25.29
C GLU A 537 9.25 8.64 -24.85
N TRP A 538 9.27 8.87 -23.55
CA TRP A 538 9.39 10.20 -22.98
C TRP A 538 10.23 10.15 -21.72
N VAL A 539 10.83 11.29 -21.37
CA VAL A 539 11.44 11.49 -20.06
C VAL A 539 10.39 12.21 -19.20
N PRO A 540 9.90 11.61 -18.10
CA PRO A 540 9.01 12.29 -17.16
C PRO A 540 9.62 13.60 -16.67
N GLU A 541 8.79 14.64 -16.51
CA GLU A 541 9.25 15.95 -16.04
C GLU A 541 8.55 16.29 -14.74
N LEU A 542 9.29 16.55 -13.67
CA LEU A 542 8.76 17.02 -12.40
C LEU A 542 8.42 18.51 -12.49
N ALA A 543 7.14 18.87 -12.44
CA ALA A 543 6.70 20.25 -12.58
C ALA A 543 6.72 21.05 -11.27
N PHE A 544 6.38 20.40 -10.15
CA PHE A 544 6.42 21.00 -8.82
C PHE A 544 6.56 19.97 -7.70
N VAL A 545 6.94 20.46 -6.52
CA VAL A 545 6.98 19.72 -5.26
C VAL A 545 6.30 20.55 -4.18
N ASP A 546 5.37 19.94 -3.45
CA ASP A 546 4.65 20.56 -2.34
C ASP A 546 5.22 20.10 -0.99
N ILE A 547 5.27 21.03 -0.03
CA ILE A 547 5.30 20.74 1.40
C ILE A 547 3.88 20.92 1.93
N ILE A 548 3.29 19.85 2.44
CA ILE A 548 1.96 19.83 3.05
C ILE A 548 2.13 19.63 4.55
N GLY A 549 1.33 20.29 5.38
CA GLY A 549 1.41 20.07 6.82
C GLY A 549 0.24 20.66 7.59
N GLY A 550 0.12 20.21 8.83
CA GLY A 550 -0.91 20.60 9.79
C GLY A 550 -0.45 20.37 11.23
N PRO A 551 -1.16 20.95 12.22
CA PRO A 551 -0.82 20.82 13.63
C PRO A 551 -1.01 19.38 14.13
N ILE A 552 -0.26 19.00 15.16
CA ILE A 552 -0.53 17.79 15.95
C ILE A 552 -1.57 18.15 17.01
N THR A 553 -2.77 17.62 16.84
CA THR A 553 -3.94 17.88 17.70
C THR A 553 -4.16 16.80 18.76
N GLY A 554 -3.49 15.65 18.63
CA GLY A 554 -3.74 14.47 19.45
C GLY A 554 -5.00 13.71 19.02
N PRO A 555 -5.39 12.66 19.76
CA PRO A 555 -6.49 11.77 19.39
C PRO A 555 -7.78 12.51 19.11
N VAL A 556 -8.47 12.11 18.04
CA VAL A 556 -9.76 12.67 17.66
C VAL A 556 -10.86 12.17 18.59
N ALA A 557 -11.84 13.03 18.90
CA ALA A 557 -13.02 12.64 19.65
C ALA A 557 -13.98 11.79 18.81
N ASP A 558 -14.12 12.14 17.53
CA ASP A 558 -14.87 11.37 16.54
C ASP A 558 -13.90 10.51 15.74
N ARG A 559 -13.87 9.20 16.02
CA ARG A 559 -12.99 8.25 15.34
C ARG A 559 -13.43 7.93 13.91
N GLU A 560 -14.61 8.41 13.51
CA GLU A 560 -15.12 8.33 12.14
C GLU A 560 -14.64 9.50 11.26
N THR A 561 -13.89 10.45 11.81
CA THR A 561 -13.48 11.64 11.05
C THR A 561 -12.55 11.30 9.89
N LEU A 562 -12.86 11.91 8.75
CA LEU A 562 -12.06 11.97 7.53
C LEU A 562 -11.35 13.32 7.36
N ARG A 563 -11.27 14.15 8.42
CA ARG A 563 -10.88 15.57 8.30
C ARG A 563 -9.78 15.98 9.27
N ALA A 564 -8.76 16.61 8.71
CA ALA A 564 -7.79 17.46 9.39
C ALA A 564 -7.91 18.90 8.83
N PRO A 565 -8.83 19.72 9.37
CA PRO A 565 -9.21 21.01 8.78
C PRO A 565 -8.08 22.06 8.78
N GLU A 566 -7.06 21.85 9.61
CA GLU A 566 -5.92 22.77 9.71
C GLU A 566 -4.77 22.45 8.77
N THR A 567 -4.83 21.30 8.09
CA THR A 567 -3.82 20.88 7.12
C THR A 567 -4.02 21.55 5.76
N ARG A 568 -2.91 21.94 5.11
CA ARG A 568 -2.88 22.56 3.78
C ARG A 568 -1.52 22.42 3.10
N VAL A 569 -1.44 22.77 1.82
CA VAL A 569 -0.17 23.02 1.14
C VAL A 569 0.47 24.28 1.75
N LEU A 570 1.60 24.11 2.44
CA LEU A 570 2.33 25.17 3.13
C LEU A 570 3.29 25.89 2.18
N HIS A 571 3.87 25.16 1.23
CA HIS A 571 4.81 25.69 0.25
C HIS A 571 4.82 24.84 -1.02
N THR A 572 5.03 25.47 -2.18
CA THR A 572 5.20 24.79 -3.47
C THR A 572 6.48 25.28 -4.15
N PHE A 573 7.40 24.36 -4.41
CA PHE A 573 8.55 24.59 -5.28
C PHE A 573 8.14 24.37 -6.74
N LYS A 574 8.41 25.33 -7.62
CA LYS A 574 8.25 25.16 -9.07
C LYS A 574 9.54 24.63 -9.68
N THR A 575 9.48 23.43 -10.26
CA THR A 575 10.66 22.70 -10.78
C THR A 575 10.61 22.48 -12.28
N LYS A 576 9.51 22.85 -12.95
CA LYS A 576 9.36 22.73 -14.41
C LYS A 576 10.55 23.32 -15.17
N GLY A 577 11.06 22.58 -16.13
CA GLY A 577 12.22 22.91 -16.96
C GLY A 577 13.57 22.61 -16.30
N GLN A 578 13.61 22.27 -15.01
CA GLN A 578 14.85 21.95 -14.31
C GLN A 578 15.20 20.47 -14.47
N LYS A 579 16.49 20.15 -14.55
CA LYS A 579 17.01 18.80 -14.78
C LYS A 579 18.21 18.51 -13.88
N GLY A 580 18.44 17.22 -13.62
CA GLY A 580 19.55 16.74 -12.81
C GLY A 580 19.25 16.82 -11.32
N LYS A 581 20.26 17.14 -10.52
CA LYS A 581 20.14 17.26 -9.06
C LYS A 581 19.59 18.63 -8.68
N LEU A 582 18.43 18.63 -8.04
CA LEU A 582 17.78 19.81 -7.44
C LEU A 582 17.99 19.78 -5.93
N VAL A 583 18.27 20.94 -5.35
CA VAL A 583 18.28 21.14 -3.89
C VAL A 583 17.28 22.25 -3.59
N LEU A 584 16.19 21.89 -2.93
CA LEU A 584 15.07 22.77 -2.62
C LEU A 584 15.04 23.02 -1.11
N THR A 585 15.04 24.28 -0.69
CA THR A 585 15.13 24.64 0.74
C THR A 585 13.97 25.54 1.15
N HIS A 586 13.36 25.24 2.30
CA HIS A 586 12.35 26.09 2.94
C HIS A 586 12.59 26.17 4.45
N GLU A 587 12.37 27.35 5.04
CA GLU A 587 12.50 27.56 6.48
C GLU A 587 11.14 27.86 7.11
N PHE A 588 10.75 27.10 8.13
CA PHE A 588 9.65 27.47 9.01
C PHE A 588 10.20 28.20 10.22
N LYS A 589 9.69 29.41 10.48
CA LYS A 589 10.15 30.29 11.57
C LYS A 589 9.02 30.53 12.57
N ASP A 590 9.42 31.01 13.74
CA ASP A 590 8.50 31.38 14.83
C ASP A 590 7.59 30.21 15.25
N LEU A 591 8.19 29.04 15.45
CA LEU A 591 7.48 27.80 15.76
C LEU A 591 6.66 27.93 17.04
N LYS A 592 5.37 27.55 17.01
CA LYS A 592 4.44 27.74 18.14
C LYS A 592 4.01 26.45 18.80
N GLU A 593 3.73 25.45 17.99
CA GLU A 593 3.07 24.20 18.37
C GLU A 593 3.61 23.05 17.52
N ASP A 594 3.39 21.83 17.98
CA ASP A 594 3.77 20.61 17.28
C ASP A 594 3.02 20.51 15.95
N PHE A 595 3.70 20.05 14.91
CA PHE A 595 3.12 19.87 13.58
C PHE A 595 3.83 18.75 12.82
N TYR A 596 3.27 18.33 11.70
CA TYR A 596 3.95 17.44 10.76
C TYR A 596 4.05 18.09 9.39
N ILE A 597 5.02 17.63 8.59
CA ILE A 597 5.13 17.97 7.18
C ILE A 597 5.29 16.71 6.35
N ARG A 598 4.62 16.62 5.20
CA ARG A 598 4.75 15.56 4.20
C ARG A 598 4.97 16.16 2.82
N PHE A 599 5.41 15.33 1.88
CA PHE A 599 5.82 15.81 0.57
C PHE A 599 5.09 15.07 -0.54
N ARG A 600 4.80 15.79 -1.62
CA ARG A 600 4.35 15.19 -2.88
C ARG A 600 4.87 16.00 -4.06
N GLY A 601 4.87 15.42 -5.24
CA GLY A 601 5.12 16.17 -6.48
C GLY A 601 4.47 15.50 -7.68
N SER A 602 4.39 16.26 -8.78
CA SER A 602 3.63 15.87 -9.96
C SER A 602 4.30 16.36 -11.24
N ASP A 603 3.97 15.72 -12.36
CA ASP A 603 4.26 16.24 -13.69
C ASP A 603 3.41 17.48 -14.07
N GLY A 604 2.42 17.81 -13.24
CA GLY A 604 1.56 18.98 -13.38
C GLY A 604 0.61 18.93 -14.56
N LYS A 605 0.48 17.80 -15.27
CA LYS A 605 -0.37 17.69 -16.46
C LYS A 605 -1.86 17.61 -16.11
N ARG A 606 -2.20 17.11 -14.92
CA ARG A 606 -3.58 16.94 -14.45
C ARG A 606 -3.77 17.44 -13.01
N THR A 607 -3.74 18.75 -12.84
CA THR A 607 -3.82 19.42 -11.54
C THR A 607 -4.84 20.56 -11.52
N GLY A 608 -5.34 20.90 -10.32
CA GLY A 608 -6.25 22.02 -10.11
C GLY A 608 -6.49 22.26 -8.62
N ALA A 609 -7.63 22.86 -8.26
CA ALA A 609 -8.02 22.94 -6.86
C ALA A 609 -8.28 21.53 -6.31
N GLY A 610 -7.65 21.17 -5.19
CA GLY A 610 -7.87 19.89 -4.54
C GLY A 610 -9.28 19.80 -3.92
N TYR A 611 -9.62 18.61 -3.42
CA TYR A 611 -10.98 18.26 -3.00
C TYR A 611 -11.59 19.24 -1.97
N HIS A 612 -10.78 19.81 -1.07
CA HIS A 612 -11.24 20.79 -0.07
C HIS A 612 -11.04 22.27 -0.48
N GLY A 613 -10.77 22.53 -1.76
CA GLY A 613 -10.65 23.86 -2.34
C GLY A 613 -9.21 24.37 -2.45
N ALA A 614 -9.03 25.40 -3.28
CA ALA A 614 -7.71 25.96 -3.63
C ALA A 614 -6.95 26.57 -2.45
N ASP A 615 -7.66 27.02 -1.40
CA ASP A 615 -7.04 27.55 -0.18
C ASP A 615 -6.38 26.47 0.69
N VAL A 616 -6.80 25.21 0.50
CA VAL A 616 -6.21 24.04 1.16
C VAL A 616 -5.17 23.42 0.24
N ASP A 617 -5.51 23.27 -1.03
CA ASP A 617 -4.67 22.64 -2.03
C ASP A 617 -4.86 23.31 -3.41
N PRO A 618 -3.96 24.21 -3.82
CA PRO A 618 -4.05 24.91 -5.10
C PRO A 618 -3.59 24.08 -6.31
N HIS A 619 -2.93 22.94 -6.10
CA HIS A 619 -2.36 22.10 -7.17
C HIS A 619 -2.69 20.62 -6.96
N GLY A 620 -3.87 20.33 -6.43
CA GLY A 620 -4.32 19.00 -6.12
C GLY A 620 -4.55 18.14 -7.36
N PRO A 621 -4.46 16.81 -7.22
CA PRO A 621 -4.80 15.88 -8.29
C PRO A 621 -6.29 16.01 -8.65
N ILE A 622 -6.59 15.86 -9.95
CA ILE A 622 -7.96 15.93 -10.47
C ILE A 622 -8.40 14.55 -10.95
N MET A 623 -9.54 14.10 -10.45
CA MET A 623 -10.17 12.83 -10.83
C MET A 623 -10.30 12.71 -12.37
N HIS A 624 -10.09 11.50 -12.88
CA HIS A 624 -10.38 11.22 -14.29
C HIS A 624 -11.89 11.15 -14.52
N ASP A 625 -12.34 11.57 -15.71
CA ASP A 625 -13.72 11.30 -16.10
C ASP A 625 -13.88 9.81 -16.47
N GLY A 626 -15.12 9.33 -16.52
CA GLY A 626 -15.43 7.94 -16.82
C GLY A 626 -15.25 7.54 -18.30
N THR A 627 -14.60 8.35 -19.14
CA THR A 627 -14.39 7.96 -20.54
C THR A 627 -13.28 6.91 -20.66
N ALA A 628 -13.45 5.97 -21.59
CA ALA A 628 -12.46 4.92 -21.80
C ALA A 628 -11.06 5.50 -22.00
N ARG A 629 -10.09 4.99 -21.23
CA ARG A 629 -8.67 5.40 -21.24
C ARG A 629 -8.39 6.83 -20.76
N ALA A 630 -9.35 7.51 -20.15
CA ALA A 630 -9.11 8.82 -19.51
C ALA A 630 -8.00 8.73 -18.45
N GLY A 631 -7.95 7.60 -17.73
CA GLY A 631 -6.97 7.27 -16.69
C GLY A 631 -5.59 6.85 -17.19
N ASN A 632 -5.11 7.33 -18.35
CA ASN A 632 -3.80 6.95 -18.87
C ASN A 632 -2.69 7.19 -17.82
N PRO A 633 -2.04 6.13 -17.31
CA PRO A 633 -1.14 6.22 -16.15
C PRO A 633 0.11 7.06 -16.43
N TRP A 634 0.53 7.17 -17.69
CA TRP A 634 1.82 7.78 -18.03
C TRP A 634 1.77 9.30 -18.30
N VAL A 635 0.58 9.90 -18.27
CA VAL A 635 0.38 11.34 -18.45
C VAL A 635 -0.25 12.02 -17.24
N ASP A 636 -0.23 11.31 -16.10
CA ASP A 636 -0.69 11.78 -14.80
C ASP A 636 0.11 11.08 -13.68
N THR A 637 1.39 11.44 -13.61
CA THR A 637 2.36 10.82 -12.70
C THR A 637 2.60 11.69 -11.47
N TRP A 638 2.71 11.03 -10.33
CA TRP A 638 2.88 11.64 -9.01
C TRP A 638 3.89 10.86 -8.19
N PHE A 639 4.52 11.54 -7.23
CA PHE A 639 5.22 10.89 -6.12
C PHE A 639 4.68 11.43 -4.79
N TYR A 640 4.68 10.59 -3.76
CA TYR A 640 4.34 10.95 -2.38
C TYR A 640 5.41 10.42 -1.43
N ALA A 641 5.68 11.15 -0.36
CA ALA A 641 6.61 10.76 0.68
C ALA A 641 5.98 10.92 2.07
N ASN A 642 6.32 9.99 2.96
CA ASN A 642 5.85 9.97 4.33
C ASN A 642 6.33 11.18 5.15
N PRO A 643 5.69 11.50 6.28
CA PRO A 643 5.91 12.77 6.96
C PRO A 643 7.22 12.82 7.76
N VAL A 644 7.66 14.02 8.09
CA VAL A 644 8.52 14.30 9.25
C VAL A 644 7.69 15.03 10.30
N PHE A 645 7.81 14.61 11.55
CA PHE A 645 7.13 15.25 12.68
C PHE A 645 8.03 16.31 13.32
N VAL A 646 7.44 17.38 13.82
CA VAL A 646 8.13 18.49 14.47
C VAL A 646 7.53 18.68 15.85
N LYS A 647 8.36 18.48 16.87
CA LYS A 647 8.01 18.69 18.27
C LYS A 647 8.61 20.00 18.75
N VAL A 648 7.75 20.94 19.14
CA VAL A 648 8.13 22.27 19.61
C VAL A 648 8.24 22.24 21.13
N VAL A 649 9.48 22.39 21.61
CA VAL A 649 9.79 22.39 23.04
C VAL A 649 10.05 23.80 23.53
N ASP A 650 9.62 24.10 24.75
CA ASP A 650 10.00 25.36 25.40
C ASP A 650 11.53 25.42 25.54
N PRO A 651 12.15 26.60 25.40
CA PRO A 651 13.58 26.75 25.64
C PRO A 651 13.88 26.22 27.03
N ALA A 652 14.83 25.29 27.14
CA ALA A 652 15.24 24.78 28.44
C ALA A 652 15.50 25.96 29.38
N SER A 653 14.78 26.03 30.51
CA SER A 653 15.18 26.93 31.59
C SER A 653 16.63 26.60 31.90
N PRO A 654 17.56 27.57 31.91
CA PRO A 654 18.95 27.28 32.24
C PRO A 654 18.94 26.61 33.61
N SER A 655 19.37 25.34 33.66
CA SER A 655 19.45 24.61 34.91
C SER A 655 20.28 25.45 35.87
N SER A 656 19.66 25.91 36.95
CA SER A 656 20.40 26.49 38.07
C SER A 656 21.47 25.49 38.46
N SER A 657 22.74 25.90 38.33
CA SER A 657 23.90 25.19 38.85
C SER A 657 23.60 24.65 40.25
N PRO A 658 24.09 23.46 40.63
CA PRO A 658 23.85 22.93 41.97
C PRO A 658 24.56 23.83 42.98
N SER A 659 23.81 24.70 43.66
CA SER A 659 24.30 25.45 44.81
C SER A 659 24.51 24.48 45.96
N ALA A 660 25.64 24.65 46.63
CA ALA A 660 26.14 23.83 47.72
C ALA A 660 25.10 23.42 48.77
N THR A 661 25.31 22.19 49.26
CA THR A 661 24.78 21.58 50.48
C THR A 661 24.48 22.56 51.62
N PRO A 662 23.29 22.46 52.24
CA PRO A 662 23.10 22.84 53.63
C PRO A 662 23.14 21.61 54.56
N SER A 663 23.87 21.79 55.64
CA SER A 663 24.06 20.93 56.80
C SER A 663 22.75 20.44 57.45
N MET A 664 22.75 19.17 57.87
CA MET A 664 21.74 18.57 58.75
C MET A 664 21.82 19.10 60.19
N ALA A 665 20.67 19.41 60.80
CA ALA A 665 20.19 18.99 62.14
C ALA A 665 18.83 19.67 62.47
N PRO A 666 18.08 19.25 63.50
CA PRO A 666 17.29 18.04 63.57
C PRO A 666 15.77 18.30 63.83
N SER A 667 14.99 17.23 63.64
CA SER A 667 13.55 17.07 63.82
C SER A 667 12.96 17.47 65.18
N GLN A 668 11.72 18.00 65.20
CA GLN A 668 10.62 17.61 66.11
C GLN A 668 9.26 18.28 65.73
N PRO A 669 8.09 17.84 66.26
CA PRO A 669 6.98 17.37 65.41
C PRO A 669 5.62 18.09 65.55
N ALA A 670 4.70 17.66 64.66
CA ALA A 670 3.26 17.44 64.84
C ALA A 670 2.22 18.54 64.50
N SER A 671 1.24 18.05 63.72
CA SER A 671 -0.20 18.37 63.72
C SER A 671 -0.71 19.60 62.95
N ARG A 672 -1.54 19.36 61.92
CA ARG A 672 -2.99 19.62 61.92
C ARG A 672 -3.62 19.34 60.54
N LYS A 673 -4.82 18.75 60.57
CA LYS A 673 -5.79 18.63 59.44
C LYS A 673 -6.24 20.02 58.95
N PRO A 674 -6.83 20.11 57.74
CA PRO A 674 -8.29 20.34 57.72
C PRO A 674 -9.08 19.59 56.63
N THR A 675 -10.28 19.17 57.06
CA THR A 675 -11.65 19.12 56.49
C THR A 675 -11.90 19.38 54.99
N PRO A 676 -12.89 18.68 54.37
CA PRO A 676 -13.18 18.76 52.93
C PRO A 676 -14.24 19.82 52.60
N THR A 677 -14.12 20.44 51.42
CA THR A 677 -15.08 21.42 50.91
C THR A 677 -15.61 21.01 49.53
N THR A 678 -16.85 20.53 49.56
CA THR A 678 -17.97 20.70 48.61
C THR A 678 -17.69 21.00 47.12
N ALA A 679 -18.22 20.12 46.27
CA ALA A 679 -18.51 20.36 44.86
C ALA A 679 -19.67 21.36 44.67
N PRO A 680 -19.71 22.09 43.54
CA PRO A 680 -20.94 22.66 43.00
C PRO A 680 -21.42 21.94 41.74
N THR A 681 -22.74 21.90 41.68
CA THR A 681 -23.66 21.44 40.65
C THR A 681 -23.54 22.17 39.32
N ALA A 682 -23.85 21.44 38.25
CA ALA A 682 -23.97 21.90 36.87
C ALA A 682 -25.27 22.68 36.62
N ASP A 683 -25.20 23.64 35.70
CA ASP A 683 -26.36 24.22 35.00
C ASP A 683 -26.02 24.30 33.49
N PRO A 684 -26.94 24.00 32.56
CA PRO A 684 -26.64 23.90 31.14
C PRO A 684 -27.10 25.16 30.38
N GLY A 685 -26.18 25.75 29.62
CA GLY A 685 -26.55 26.72 28.58
C GLY A 685 -25.49 27.78 28.36
N GLU A 686 -24.71 27.63 27.29
CA GLU A 686 -24.41 28.74 26.38
C GLU A 686 -23.71 28.23 25.11
N SER A 687 -24.23 28.70 23.97
CA SER A 687 -23.72 28.49 22.63
C SER A 687 -22.27 28.96 22.48
N SER A 688 -21.40 28.09 21.96
CA SER A 688 -20.00 28.41 21.68
C SER A 688 -19.86 29.51 20.62
N PRO A 689 -18.98 30.53 20.83
CA PRO A 689 -18.63 31.50 19.80
C PRO A 689 -17.66 30.89 18.78
N PRO A 690 -17.50 31.52 17.58
CA PRO A 690 -16.63 30.98 16.53
C PRO A 690 -15.19 30.82 17.02
N VAL A 691 -14.65 29.62 16.81
CA VAL A 691 -13.26 29.26 17.12
C VAL A 691 -12.32 30.23 16.40
N LYS A 692 -11.57 31.02 17.18
CA LYS A 692 -10.44 31.77 16.65
C LYS A 692 -9.40 30.78 16.16
N ARG A 693 -9.05 30.85 14.87
CA ARG A 693 -8.00 30.06 14.23
C ARG A 693 -6.67 30.19 15.01
N PRO A 694 -6.06 29.08 15.45
CA PRO A 694 -4.63 29.03 15.72
C PRO A 694 -3.83 29.47 14.48
N LYS A 695 -2.65 30.05 14.69
CA LYS A 695 -1.80 30.58 13.61
C LYS A 695 -0.71 29.56 13.30
N LEU A 696 -0.80 28.91 12.15
CA LEU A 696 0.31 28.18 11.53
C LEU A 696 1.57 29.06 11.45
N PRO A 697 2.79 28.48 11.49
CA PRO A 697 4.03 29.23 11.41
C PRO A 697 4.05 30.14 10.17
N ASN A 698 4.55 31.37 10.35
CA ASN A 698 4.59 32.36 9.29
C ASN A 698 5.58 31.92 8.21
N THR A 699 5.09 31.73 6.97
CA THR A 699 5.89 31.23 5.84
C THR A 699 6.83 32.28 5.25
N GLY A 700 6.82 33.52 5.75
CA GLY A 700 7.79 34.58 5.42
C GLY A 700 8.14 34.66 3.94
N ASN A 701 7.34 35.42 3.17
CA ASN A 701 7.48 35.69 1.73
C ASN A 701 8.89 35.54 1.14
#